data_AF-A0A0Q5LW75-F1
#
_entry.id   AF-A0A0Q5LW75-F1
#
_cell.length_a   1.000
_cell.length_b   1.000
_cell.length_c   1.000
_cell.angle_alpha   90.00
_cell.angle_beta   90.00
_cell.angle_gamma   90.00
#
_symmetry.space_group_name_H-M   'P 1'
#
loop_
_entity.id
_entity.type
_entity.pdbx_description
1 polymer ?
#
loop_
_entity_poly.entity_id
_entity_poly.type
_entity_poly.pdbx_seq_one_letter_code
_entity_poly.pdbx_strand_id
1 'polypeptide(L)'
;MRVVSAVTATVALIMGGLLVAAPAMSAPSHELEITSLAFSGVDQTPGDGVCRTADGSCTLRAALEESNALNGAPGAVVIGVKPGLSGIIRPVMTRSTANWMQTSAVSTWDDGAFYRITAPVTLDLDNRVSIIPTSESTEAAAFEINGPDVALKNFRDILSSGTSIVMGEQAKRVSLAGGSTVTKENYYPERFVVYRQGASDISVSDYELQGFYHEGQQTSGLFLFNATTATPMKNISIARVKVSYTAGGVCNGSDGSGCRTNLTTFSPRDANVVLDGFSFTDSTVRNLNGATAFKFSNNSTTGVRLSNLNISGNQFLNSVGNGTGDEYAFVTLPPGTLSGENRISRNDFVRATSGQTIAISWDGLTRSGTVPSGLSITDNYFDGYESSIRLSRSGLTTVSGNTFGTRSGSQGRPATGEETGDGGSLLVDNGTESNQTVSTWYPTAAASVVAAPSSGAMVAAPRTTFTGGTCTAEITVAKPAGSGKSVPSGPVSLDLYWTGDRTAEIHLGRVTGVTAAAASVAFSLPVGPQPLAGATVPASAQAVNATTGDVSGFVRVQTHVETTPQLTSSQFSRTAAVTGNCRPTLTLDQASGQNDPTMSRDLHYTLRSSLPLDPSTVTADDIQLSAAATAETLDAERLDPRVVAVTPVAGENGLEFDVVARVDDSASVSATLAAGRVTSTSGLTNTAAAVSADPRVTFVNPLQVTSPRFTLVTGDEKGKSYSMMLRAGAPVPTSPLIFSSKIDAVGVAHGVGLSTSTPVIAPGARSTESIVLQATDGDVTANTEATIAATVASEDENYDGLVVPSVSAFLFATDPTIEIEKRAYADVADASTPATIEQTGRPVLSGARLVDGQAVCFVYTVTNRSTDDWITSLHDIVVTDSDLRLGAQGVIGSISQLAVGENAKVAACGTIVSNGTADGWGR
;
A
#
# COMPACT_ATOMS: atom_id res chain seq x y z
N MET A 1 29.37 -12.25 30.35
CA MET A 1 29.11 -13.70 30.26
C MET A 1 28.33 -13.97 28.99
N ARG A 2 28.99 -14.62 28.03
CA ARG A 2 28.41 -15.15 26.78
C ARG A 2 27.84 -16.54 27.06
N VAL A 3 26.66 -16.86 26.51
CA VAL A 3 26.28 -18.18 25.93
C VAL A 3 25.06 -17.90 25.03
N VAL A 4 25.24 -17.55 23.75
CA VAL A 4 25.18 -18.44 22.57
C VAL A 4 24.05 -19.47 22.60
N SER A 5 23.03 -19.29 21.76
CA SER A 5 22.35 -20.40 21.07
C SER A 5 21.67 -19.86 19.81
N ALA A 6 22.33 -20.11 18.69
CA ALA A 6 21.78 -19.97 17.35
C ALA A 6 20.78 -21.11 17.11
N VAL A 7 19.59 -20.79 16.60
CA VAL A 7 18.73 -21.74 15.90
C VAL A 7 18.38 -21.12 14.55
N THR A 8 19.12 -21.57 13.56
CA THR A 8 18.85 -21.51 12.13
C THR A 8 17.43 -22.00 11.85
N ALA A 9 16.52 -21.11 11.49
CA ALA A 9 15.22 -21.48 10.95
C ALA A 9 15.37 -21.76 9.45
N THR A 10 15.51 -23.05 9.15
CA THR A 10 15.52 -23.63 7.81
C THR A 10 14.20 -23.30 7.11
N VAL A 11 14.23 -22.43 6.11
CA VAL A 11 13.16 -22.29 5.12
C VAL A 11 13.13 -23.58 4.30
N ALA A 12 12.33 -24.54 4.74
CA ALA A 12 11.98 -25.72 3.95
C ALA A 12 11.04 -25.27 2.82
N LEU A 13 11.63 -25.01 1.66
CA LEU A 13 10.98 -24.94 0.37
C LEU A 13 10.30 -26.30 0.10
N ILE A 14 9.04 -26.46 0.52
CA ILE A 14 8.20 -27.57 0.05
C ILE A 14 7.69 -27.19 -1.34
N MET A 15 8.60 -27.15 -2.32
CA MET A 15 8.24 -27.48 -3.70
C MET A 15 8.05 -28.99 -3.75
N GLY A 16 6.88 -29.44 -3.27
CA GLY A 16 6.35 -30.76 -3.56
C GLY A 16 5.94 -30.81 -5.02
N GLY A 17 6.91 -30.79 -5.92
CA GLY A 17 6.70 -31.21 -7.30
C GLY A 17 6.29 -32.67 -7.25
N LEU A 18 5.00 -32.94 -7.45
CA LEU A 18 4.61 -34.21 -8.07
C LEU A 18 5.32 -34.24 -9.42
N LEU A 19 6.51 -34.83 -9.45
CA LEU A 19 7.02 -35.50 -10.63
C LEU A 19 6.03 -36.64 -10.90
N VAL A 20 4.94 -36.32 -11.58
CA VAL A 20 4.24 -37.32 -12.38
C VAL A 20 5.32 -37.85 -13.30
N ALA A 21 5.81 -39.05 -13.02
CA ALA A 21 6.66 -39.78 -13.94
C ALA A 21 5.89 -39.79 -15.26
N ALA A 22 6.30 -38.95 -16.21
CA ALA A 22 5.75 -38.99 -17.55
C ALA A 22 5.91 -40.42 -18.02
N PRO A 23 4.83 -41.11 -18.43
CA PRO A 23 4.98 -42.44 -18.99
C PRO A 23 6.02 -42.32 -20.09
N ALA A 24 7.06 -43.17 -20.04
CA ALA A 24 8.05 -43.24 -21.09
C ALA A 24 7.28 -43.50 -22.40
N MET A 25 7.11 -42.45 -23.23
CA MET A 25 6.51 -42.60 -24.53
C MET A 25 7.47 -43.47 -25.33
N SER A 26 7.06 -44.71 -25.61
CA SER A 26 7.76 -45.54 -26.59
C SER A 26 7.88 -44.75 -27.88
N ALA A 27 9.03 -44.85 -28.54
CA ALA A 27 9.19 -44.30 -29.89
C ALA A 27 8.04 -44.78 -30.79
N PRO A 28 7.53 -43.93 -31.70
CA PRO A 28 6.45 -44.32 -32.59
C PRO A 28 6.86 -45.56 -33.38
N SER A 29 5.94 -46.52 -33.54
CA SER A 29 6.21 -47.72 -34.33
C SER A 29 6.17 -47.43 -35.83
N HIS A 30 5.48 -46.37 -36.23
CA HIS A 30 5.39 -45.89 -37.61
C HIS A 30 5.51 -44.37 -37.68
N GLU A 31 6.47 -43.89 -38.46
CA GLU A 31 6.61 -42.48 -38.83
C GLU A 31 6.31 -42.34 -40.32
N LEU A 32 5.23 -41.64 -40.64
CA LEU A 32 4.78 -41.41 -42.01
C LEU A 32 5.10 -39.96 -42.39
N GLU A 33 6.01 -39.77 -43.33
CA GLU A 33 6.46 -38.43 -43.72
C GLU A 33 5.77 -37.97 -45.02
N ILE A 34 5.02 -36.87 -44.95
CA ILE A 34 4.40 -36.24 -46.12
C ILE A 34 5.50 -35.62 -46.98
N THR A 35 5.58 -36.07 -48.24
CA THR A 35 6.59 -35.63 -49.22
C THR A 35 6.00 -34.90 -50.43
N SER A 36 4.66 -34.82 -50.54
CA SER A 36 3.95 -34.14 -51.63
C SER A 36 2.76 -33.33 -51.12
N LEU A 37 2.53 -32.16 -51.73
CA LEU A 37 1.36 -31.31 -51.49
C LEU A 37 0.20 -31.60 -52.46
N ALA A 38 0.31 -32.64 -53.28
CA ALA A 38 -0.80 -33.08 -54.12
C ALA A 38 -1.99 -33.47 -53.22
N PHE A 39 -3.18 -32.97 -53.58
CA PHE A 39 -4.41 -33.27 -52.85
C PHE A 39 -4.85 -34.73 -53.03
N SER A 40 -4.86 -35.18 -54.28
CA SER A 40 -5.15 -36.56 -54.65
C SER A 40 -3.90 -37.43 -54.55
N GLY A 41 -4.12 -38.75 -54.45
CA GLY A 41 -3.06 -39.73 -54.35
C GLY A 41 -3.35 -40.65 -53.17
N VAL A 42 -4.00 -41.77 -53.47
CA VAL A 42 -4.28 -42.83 -52.49
C VAL A 42 -3.00 -43.59 -52.17
N ASP A 43 -2.95 -44.19 -50.99
CA ASP A 43 -1.91 -45.15 -50.68
C ASP A 43 -2.07 -46.41 -51.56
N GLN A 44 -0.96 -46.94 -52.09
CA GLN A 44 -1.00 -48.11 -52.97
C GLN A 44 -1.34 -49.40 -52.21
N THR A 45 -0.95 -49.51 -50.94
CA THR A 45 -1.10 -50.72 -50.13
C THR A 45 -1.36 -50.37 -48.66
N PRO A 46 -2.56 -49.82 -48.35
CA PRO A 46 -2.88 -49.41 -46.99
C PRO A 46 -2.66 -50.52 -45.94
N GLY A 47 -1.90 -50.21 -44.90
CA GLY A 47 -1.59 -51.07 -43.75
C GLY A 47 -0.24 -51.78 -43.82
N ASP A 48 0.62 -51.48 -44.80
CA ASP A 48 1.95 -52.09 -44.95
C ASP A 48 3.07 -51.38 -44.16
N GLY A 49 2.75 -50.29 -43.49
CA GLY A 49 3.65 -49.43 -42.72
C GLY A 49 4.35 -48.35 -43.54
N VAL A 50 4.08 -48.24 -44.85
CA VAL A 50 4.80 -47.37 -45.78
C VAL A 50 3.83 -46.49 -46.56
N CYS A 51 3.81 -45.19 -46.25
CA CYS A 51 3.04 -44.23 -47.04
C CYS A 51 3.63 -44.05 -48.44
N ARG A 52 2.95 -44.54 -49.49
CA ARG A 52 3.39 -44.42 -50.89
C ARG A 52 2.23 -44.47 -51.90
N THR A 53 2.11 -43.39 -52.67
CA THR A 53 1.22 -43.30 -53.84
C THR A 53 1.80 -44.02 -55.06
N ALA A 54 1.01 -44.12 -56.14
CA ALA A 54 1.45 -44.75 -57.38
C ALA A 54 2.69 -44.10 -58.04
N ASP A 55 2.88 -42.81 -57.79
CA ASP A 55 4.04 -42.04 -58.28
C ASP A 55 5.23 -42.07 -57.30
N GLY A 56 5.15 -42.85 -56.22
CA GLY A 56 6.22 -43.03 -55.24
C GLY A 56 6.32 -41.94 -54.16
N SER A 57 5.42 -40.96 -54.14
CA SER A 57 5.36 -39.90 -53.12
C SER A 57 4.44 -40.27 -51.95
N CYS A 58 4.51 -39.55 -50.83
CA CYS A 58 3.55 -39.65 -49.73
C CYS A 58 2.75 -38.34 -49.66
N THR A 59 1.45 -38.40 -49.96
CA THR A 59 0.51 -37.29 -49.79
C THR A 59 -0.09 -37.34 -48.39
N LEU A 60 -0.72 -36.24 -47.94
CA LEU A 60 -1.49 -36.26 -46.69
C LEU A 60 -2.59 -37.33 -46.71
N ARG A 61 -3.25 -37.53 -47.86
CA ARG A 61 -4.26 -38.57 -48.03
C ARG A 61 -3.68 -39.97 -47.84
N ALA A 62 -2.59 -40.29 -48.53
CA ALA A 62 -1.94 -41.60 -48.42
C ALA A 62 -1.49 -41.87 -46.98
N ALA A 63 -0.90 -40.89 -46.30
CA ALA A 63 -0.46 -41.04 -44.90
C ALA A 63 -1.64 -41.34 -43.96
N LEU A 64 -2.80 -40.70 -44.18
CA LEU A 64 -3.99 -40.93 -43.38
C LEU A 64 -4.67 -42.26 -43.71
N GLU A 65 -4.73 -42.67 -44.98
CA GLU A 65 -5.21 -44.01 -45.36
C GLU A 65 -4.34 -45.11 -44.73
N GLU A 66 -3.03 -44.93 -44.77
CA GLU A 66 -2.06 -45.82 -44.13
C GLU A 66 -2.25 -45.87 -42.61
N SER A 67 -2.31 -44.71 -41.95
CA SER A 67 -2.55 -44.63 -40.50
C SER A 67 -3.87 -45.28 -40.07
N ASN A 68 -4.94 -45.09 -40.85
CA ASN A 68 -6.25 -45.68 -40.56
C ASN A 68 -6.24 -47.20 -40.72
N ALA A 69 -5.51 -47.72 -41.71
CA ALA A 69 -5.37 -49.16 -41.94
C ALA A 69 -4.48 -49.85 -40.90
N LEU A 70 -3.38 -49.19 -40.48
CA LEU A 70 -2.51 -49.67 -39.41
C LEU A 70 -3.23 -49.78 -38.06
N ASN A 71 -4.12 -48.83 -37.77
CA ASN A 71 -4.92 -48.77 -36.54
C ASN A 71 -4.06 -48.99 -35.28
N GLY A 72 -2.94 -48.25 -35.20
CA GLY A 72 -1.98 -48.37 -34.11
C GLY A 72 -2.56 -47.93 -32.76
N ALA A 73 -1.87 -48.32 -31.68
CA ALA A 73 -2.17 -47.80 -30.35
C ALA A 73 -1.94 -46.27 -30.27
N PRO A 74 -2.52 -45.55 -29.30
CA PRO A 74 -2.28 -44.11 -29.14
C PRO A 74 -0.78 -43.76 -29.12
N GLY A 75 -0.37 -42.84 -30.00
CA GLY A 75 1.03 -42.42 -30.17
C GLY A 75 1.92 -43.35 -31.01
N ALA A 76 1.41 -44.50 -31.45
CA ALA A 76 2.19 -45.46 -32.26
C ALA A 76 2.41 -44.99 -33.71
N VAL A 77 1.47 -44.22 -34.26
CA VAL A 77 1.56 -43.64 -35.62
C VAL A 77 1.70 -42.14 -35.53
N VAL A 78 2.77 -41.61 -36.12
CA VAL A 78 3.03 -40.17 -36.24
C VAL A 78 3.11 -39.81 -37.72
N ILE A 79 2.31 -38.85 -38.14
CA ILE A 79 2.37 -38.25 -39.48
C ILE A 79 3.03 -36.88 -39.34
N GLY A 80 4.16 -36.70 -40.05
CA GLY A 80 4.92 -35.45 -40.07
C GLY A 80 5.11 -34.91 -41.48
N VAL A 81 5.68 -33.71 -41.58
CA VAL A 81 5.98 -33.06 -42.86
C VAL A 81 7.48 -33.11 -43.15
N LYS A 82 7.86 -33.59 -44.34
CA LYS A 82 9.27 -33.65 -44.76
C LYS A 82 9.98 -32.32 -44.57
N PRO A 83 11.18 -32.26 -43.95
CA PRO A 83 11.93 -31.02 -43.83
C PRO A 83 12.08 -30.29 -45.18
N GLY A 84 11.78 -29.00 -45.20
CA GLY A 84 11.81 -28.17 -46.42
C GLY A 84 10.54 -28.23 -47.29
N LEU A 85 9.59 -29.14 -47.02
CA LEU A 85 8.27 -29.09 -47.65
C LEU A 85 7.41 -28.03 -46.95
N SER A 86 6.88 -27.08 -47.72
CA SER A 86 5.94 -26.06 -47.26
C SER A 86 5.06 -25.60 -48.42
N GLY A 87 3.80 -25.28 -48.16
CA GLY A 87 2.90 -24.75 -49.18
C GLY A 87 1.43 -25.07 -48.91
N ILE A 88 0.62 -24.91 -49.95
CA ILE A 88 -0.83 -25.03 -49.87
C ILE A 88 -1.27 -26.28 -50.63
N ILE A 89 -1.98 -27.17 -49.94
CA ILE A 89 -2.79 -28.21 -50.57
C ILE A 89 -4.09 -27.56 -51.05
N ARG A 90 -4.40 -27.73 -52.34
CA ARG A 90 -5.63 -27.20 -52.97
C ARG A 90 -6.63 -28.33 -53.19
N PRO A 91 -7.68 -28.45 -52.37
CA PRO A 91 -8.71 -29.47 -52.55
C PRO A 91 -9.39 -29.41 -53.91
N VAL A 92 -9.69 -30.59 -54.47
CA VAL A 92 -10.53 -30.74 -55.66
C VAL A 92 -11.98 -30.88 -55.20
N MET A 93 -12.82 -29.93 -55.60
CA MET A 93 -14.20 -29.81 -55.10
C MET A 93 -15.20 -30.81 -55.70
N THR A 94 -14.77 -31.69 -56.60
CA THR A 94 -15.61 -32.75 -57.15
C THR A 94 -15.74 -33.92 -56.18
N ARG A 95 -16.91 -34.05 -55.53
CA ARG A 95 -17.23 -35.14 -54.60
C ARG A 95 -17.18 -36.50 -55.29
N SER A 96 -16.12 -37.25 -55.02
CA SER A 96 -15.92 -38.63 -55.48
C SER A 96 -14.94 -39.34 -54.55
N THR A 97 -14.96 -40.67 -54.52
CA THR A 97 -14.00 -41.47 -53.74
C THR A 97 -12.55 -41.29 -54.20
N ALA A 98 -12.34 -40.85 -55.45
CA ALA A 98 -11.02 -40.53 -55.98
C ALA A 98 -10.42 -39.27 -55.36
N ASN A 99 -11.26 -38.32 -54.93
CA ASN A 99 -10.83 -37.03 -54.39
C ASN A 99 -10.97 -36.96 -52.87
N TRP A 100 -12.08 -37.47 -52.32
CA TRP A 100 -12.44 -37.33 -50.91
C TRP A 100 -12.40 -38.68 -50.21
N MET A 101 -11.94 -38.71 -48.96
CA MET A 101 -11.97 -39.91 -48.12
C MET A 101 -13.38 -40.21 -47.57
N GLN A 102 -14.25 -39.20 -47.53
CA GLN A 102 -15.65 -39.34 -47.14
C GLN A 102 -16.55 -38.61 -48.13
N THR A 103 -17.48 -39.32 -48.77
CA THR A 103 -18.43 -38.75 -49.74
C THR A 103 -19.86 -38.67 -49.23
N SER A 104 -20.13 -39.16 -48.02
CA SER A 104 -21.42 -39.01 -47.34
C SER A 104 -21.36 -37.82 -46.39
N ALA A 105 -22.51 -37.19 -46.15
CA ALA A 105 -22.59 -36.04 -45.26
C ALA A 105 -22.04 -36.33 -43.86
N VAL A 106 -21.19 -35.42 -43.34
CA VAL A 106 -20.52 -35.53 -42.03
C VAL A 106 -21.08 -34.54 -41.00
N SER A 107 -21.83 -33.54 -41.45
CA SER A 107 -22.61 -32.62 -40.63
C SER A 107 -23.93 -32.30 -41.35
N THR A 108 -24.75 -31.42 -40.77
CA THR A 108 -25.96 -30.91 -41.45
C THR A 108 -25.64 -30.13 -42.74
N TRP A 109 -24.42 -29.59 -42.89
CA TRP A 109 -24.03 -28.73 -44.01
C TRP A 109 -22.92 -29.32 -44.88
N ASP A 110 -22.03 -30.11 -44.30
CA ASP A 110 -20.88 -30.67 -45.02
C ASP A 110 -21.27 -31.99 -45.70
N ASP A 111 -21.28 -31.99 -47.04
CA ASP A 111 -21.67 -33.10 -47.93
C ASP A 111 -20.68 -34.28 -47.92
N GLY A 112 -19.55 -34.12 -47.24
CA GLY A 112 -18.43 -35.05 -47.16
C GLY A 112 -17.22 -34.42 -46.48
N ALA A 113 -16.09 -35.13 -46.49
CA ALA A 113 -14.83 -34.63 -45.98
C ALA A 113 -13.66 -35.02 -46.90
N PHE A 114 -12.73 -34.08 -47.10
CA PHE A 114 -11.53 -34.32 -47.89
C PHE A 114 -10.68 -35.42 -47.26
N TYR A 115 -10.42 -35.28 -45.96
CA TYR A 115 -9.64 -36.22 -45.17
C TYR A 115 -10.49 -36.82 -44.06
N ARG A 116 -10.28 -38.11 -43.77
CA ARG A 116 -10.99 -38.82 -42.70
C ARG A 116 -9.99 -39.54 -41.79
N ILE A 117 -10.17 -39.38 -40.49
CA ILE A 117 -9.36 -40.03 -39.45
C ILE A 117 -10.26 -40.93 -38.62
N THR A 118 -10.01 -42.23 -38.61
CA THR A 118 -10.83 -43.23 -37.90
C THR A 118 -10.04 -44.02 -36.85
N ALA A 119 -8.72 -43.84 -36.79
CA ALA A 119 -7.82 -44.53 -35.87
C ALA A 119 -6.91 -43.55 -35.10
N PRO A 120 -6.28 -43.99 -33.98
CA PRO A 120 -5.33 -43.18 -33.24
C PRO A 120 -4.16 -42.70 -34.10
N VAL A 121 -3.83 -41.41 -34.02
CA VAL A 121 -2.73 -40.80 -34.78
C VAL A 121 -2.28 -39.48 -34.16
N THR A 122 -0.99 -39.18 -34.25
CA THR A 122 -0.48 -37.81 -34.11
C THR A 122 -0.18 -37.23 -35.48
N LEU A 123 -0.91 -36.20 -35.91
CA LEU A 123 -0.67 -35.47 -37.15
C LEU A 123 -0.08 -34.10 -36.81
N ASP A 124 1.19 -33.89 -37.17
CA ASP A 124 1.90 -32.64 -36.97
C ASP A 124 2.26 -32.01 -38.32
N LEU A 125 1.63 -30.87 -38.63
CA LEU A 125 1.86 -30.14 -39.88
C LEU A 125 2.95 -29.06 -39.74
N ASP A 126 3.55 -28.93 -38.56
CA ASP A 126 4.71 -28.08 -38.27
C ASP A 126 4.56 -26.62 -38.75
N ASN A 127 3.31 -26.12 -38.79
CA ASN A 127 2.93 -24.80 -39.32
C ASN A 127 3.39 -24.53 -40.78
N ARG A 128 3.71 -25.58 -41.55
CA ARG A 128 4.28 -25.50 -42.91
C ARG A 128 3.30 -25.81 -44.03
N VAL A 129 2.23 -26.54 -43.73
CA VAL A 129 1.24 -26.98 -44.72
C VAL A 129 -0.11 -26.36 -44.41
N SER A 130 -0.71 -25.76 -45.44
CA SER A 130 -2.07 -25.20 -45.39
C SER A 130 -3.01 -25.92 -46.32
N ILE A 131 -4.31 -25.85 -46.04
CA ILE A 131 -5.36 -26.44 -46.87
C ILE A 131 -6.32 -25.32 -47.20
N ILE A 132 -6.40 -24.92 -48.46
CA ILE A 132 -7.22 -23.77 -48.85
C ILE A 132 -8.00 -24.12 -50.13
N PRO A 133 -9.35 -24.17 -50.08
CA PRO A 133 -10.18 -24.46 -51.25
C PRO A 133 -10.10 -23.33 -52.28
N THR A 134 -10.41 -23.65 -53.53
CA THR A 134 -10.44 -22.67 -54.64
C THR A 134 -11.86 -22.30 -55.08
N SER A 135 -12.89 -22.99 -54.58
CA SER A 135 -14.29 -22.68 -54.84
C SER A 135 -15.19 -23.14 -53.69
N GLU A 136 -16.42 -22.61 -53.67
CA GLU A 136 -17.51 -22.97 -52.75
C GLU A 136 -18.60 -23.83 -53.43
N SER A 137 -18.33 -24.44 -54.59
CA SER A 137 -19.35 -25.13 -55.39
C SER A 137 -20.04 -26.31 -54.67
N THR A 138 -19.44 -26.81 -53.60
CA THR A 138 -19.97 -27.86 -52.72
C THR A 138 -19.37 -27.66 -51.34
N GLU A 139 -20.20 -27.69 -50.30
CA GLU A 139 -19.74 -27.59 -48.91
C GLU A 139 -19.11 -28.92 -48.44
N ALA A 140 -17.92 -28.85 -47.87
CA ALA A 140 -17.21 -30.02 -47.39
C ALA A 140 -16.44 -29.68 -46.11
N ALA A 141 -16.15 -30.72 -45.32
CA ALA A 141 -15.18 -30.61 -44.24
C ALA A 141 -13.74 -30.82 -44.74
N ALA A 142 -12.75 -30.09 -44.23
CA ALA A 142 -11.36 -30.44 -44.53
C ALA A 142 -10.99 -31.77 -43.83
N PHE A 143 -11.34 -31.92 -42.55
CA PHE A 143 -11.17 -33.15 -41.80
C PHE A 143 -12.47 -33.64 -41.17
N GLU A 144 -12.79 -34.92 -41.31
CA GLU A 144 -13.70 -35.67 -40.44
C GLU A 144 -12.85 -36.51 -39.48
N ILE A 145 -12.92 -36.22 -38.18
CA ILE A 145 -12.32 -37.06 -37.13
C ILE A 145 -13.43 -37.92 -36.55
N ASN A 146 -13.40 -39.21 -36.82
CA ASN A 146 -14.41 -40.16 -36.37
C ASN A 146 -13.75 -41.42 -35.80
N GLY A 147 -12.86 -41.20 -34.84
CA GLY A 147 -12.12 -42.23 -34.10
C GLY A 147 -11.48 -41.64 -32.83
N PRO A 148 -10.93 -42.50 -31.95
CA PRO A 148 -10.33 -42.06 -30.69
C PRO A 148 -8.85 -41.67 -30.81
N ASP A 149 -8.34 -40.96 -29.80
CA ASP A 149 -6.90 -40.74 -29.54
C ASP A 149 -6.15 -40.03 -30.69
N VAL A 150 -6.73 -38.93 -31.18
CA VAL A 150 -6.17 -38.14 -32.28
C VAL A 150 -5.52 -36.87 -31.73
N ALA A 151 -4.28 -36.60 -32.10
CA ALA A 151 -3.57 -35.37 -31.79
C ALA A 151 -3.22 -34.60 -33.07
N LEU A 152 -3.78 -33.40 -33.22
CA LEU A 152 -3.53 -32.49 -34.32
C LEU A 152 -2.64 -31.34 -33.81
N LYS A 153 -1.46 -31.17 -34.40
CA LYS A 153 -0.45 -30.21 -33.93
C LYS A 153 0.01 -29.28 -35.03
N ASN A 154 0.16 -28.00 -34.69
CA ASN A 154 0.80 -27.00 -35.54
C ASN A 154 0.12 -26.86 -36.92
N PHE A 155 -1.21 -26.81 -36.93
CA PHE A 155 -2.00 -26.65 -38.14
C PHE A 155 -1.99 -25.18 -38.56
N ARG A 156 -1.75 -24.89 -39.83
CA ARG A 156 -1.76 -23.52 -40.37
C ARG A 156 -2.78 -23.38 -41.50
N ASP A 157 -3.72 -22.46 -41.37
CA ASP A 157 -4.71 -22.09 -42.39
C ASP A 157 -5.41 -23.32 -42.96
N ILE A 158 -6.09 -24.07 -42.07
CA ILE A 158 -6.89 -25.23 -42.45
C ILE A 158 -8.30 -24.75 -42.74
N LEU A 159 -8.54 -24.48 -44.00
CA LEU A 159 -9.77 -23.92 -44.54
C LEU A 159 -10.51 -24.97 -45.37
N SER A 160 -11.81 -24.79 -45.47
CA SER A 160 -12.67 -25.59 -46.35
C SER A 160 -13.76 -24.72 -46.94
N SER A 161 -14.54 -25.26 -47.89
CA SER A 161 -15.72 -24.59 -48.45
C SER A 161 -16.92 -24.56 -47.48
N GLY A 162 -16.77 -25.14 -46.28
CA GLY A 162 -17.76 -25.12 -45.21
C GLY A 162 -17.06 -25.18 -43.85
N THR A 163 -16.75 -26.40 -43.38
CA THR A 163 -16.14 -26.63 -42.06
C THR A 163 -14.65 -27.01 -42.13
N SER A 164 -13.80 -26.44 -41.28
CA SER A 164 -12.40 -26.88 -41.20
C SER A 164 -12.29 -28.31 -40.62
N ILE A 165 -12.89 -28.56 -39.45
CA ILE A 165 -12.79 -29.85 -38.75
C ILE A 165 -14.16 -30.26 -38.22
N VAL A 166 -14.60 -31.46 -38.56
CA VAL A 166 -15.78 -32.11 -37.99
C VAL A 166 -15.34 -33.20 -37.02
N MET A 167 -15.68 -33.03 -35.75
CA MET A 167 -15.59 -34.05 -34.72
C MET A 167 -16.83 -34.93 -34.81
N GLY A 168 -16.70 -36.08 -35.47
CA GLY A 168 -17.75 -37.05 -35.68
C GLY A 168 -18.23 -37.72 -34.40
N GLU A 169 -19.27 -38.54 -34.51
CA GLU A 169 -19.95 -39.15 -33.35
C GLU A 169 -19.08 -40.13 -32.56
N GLN A 170 -17.99 -40.62 -33.18
CA GLN A 170 -17.01 -41.51 -32.56
C GLN A 170 -15.72 -40.81 -32.11
N ALA A 171 -15.62 -39.48 -32.28
CA ALA A 171 -14.47 -38.70 -31.85
C ALA A 171 -14.33 -38.74 -30.33
N LYS A 172 -13.21 -39.29 -29.83
CA LYS A 172 -12.92 -39.37 -28.40
C LYS A 172 -11.47 -39.05 -28.10
N ARG A 173 -11.18 -38.27 -27.05
CA ARG A 173 -9.79 -37.92 -26.66
C ARG A 173 -9.02 -37.30 -27.82
N VAL A 174 -9.60 -36.24 -28.39
CA VAL A 174 -9.01 -35.51 -29.52
C VAL A 174 -8.37 -34.22 -29.00
N SER A 175 -7.16 -33.90 -29.46
CA SER A 175 -6.48 -32.63 -29.15
C SER A 175 -6.10 -31.89 -30.42
N LEU A 176 -6.35 -30.59 -30.46
CA LEU A 176 -5.90 -29.66 -31.50
C LEU A 176 -5.11 -28.54 -30.85
N ALA A 177 -3.81 -28.44 -31.13
CA ALA A 177 -2.94 -27.52 -30.41
C ALA A 177 -1.89 -26.80 -31.29
N GLY A 178 -1.53 -25.58 -30.90
CA GLY A 178 -0.33 -24.88 -31.38
C GLY A 178 -0.39 -24.35 -32.82
N GLY A 179 -1.57 -24.06 -33.33
CA GLY A 179 -1.79 -23.68 -34.74
C GLY A 179 -2.50 -22.34 -34.94
N SER A 180 -2.81 -22.04 -36.20
CA SER A 180 -3.56 -20.85 -36.60
C SER A 180 -4.44 -21.17 -37.81
N THR A 181 -5.64 -20.61 -37.86
CA THR A 181 -6.48 -20.61 -39.06
C THR A 181 -6.99 -19.20 -39.27
N VAL A 182 -6.35 -18.50 -40.21
CA VAL A 182 -6.62 -17.08 -40.52
C VAL A 182 -7.04 -16.98 -41.98
N THR A 183 -8.33 -16.89 -42.21
CA THR A 183 -8.88 -16.77 -43.56
C THR A 183 -8.54 -15.39 -44.15
N LYS A 184 -7.90 -15.39 -45.33
CA LYS A 184 -7.55 -14.16 -46.08
C LYS A 184 -8.03 -14.18 -47.53
N GLU A 185 -8.00 -15.34 -48.20
CA GLU A 185 -8.21 -15.42 -49.65
C GLU A 185 -9.69 -15.31 -50.09
N ASN A 186 -10.66 -15.72 -49.26
CA ASN A 186 -12.09 -15.77 -49.61
C ASN A 186 -12.96 -15.94 -48.36
N TYR A 187 -14.29 -15.78 -48.47
CA TYR A 187 -15.22 -15.99 -47.35
C TYR A 187 -15.64 -17.46 -47.15
N TYR A 188 -15.24 -18.39 -48.00
CA TYR A 188 -15.84 -19.74 -48.05
C TYR A 188 -15.86 -20.51 -46.71
N PRO A 189 -14.87 -20.37 -45.82
CA PRO A 189 -14.91 -21.02 -44.51
C PRO A 189 -15.93 -20.36 -43.60
N GLU A 190 -16.91 -21.13 -43.13
CA GLU A 190 -18.00 -20.64 -42.28
C GLU A 190 -17.90 -21.18 -40.84
N ARG A 191 -17.24 -22.33 -40.69
CA ARG A 191 -17.16 -23.08 -39.43
C ARG A 191 -15.74 -23.56 -39.20
N PHE A 192 -15.21 -23.38 -37.98
CA PHE A 192 -13.90 -23.91 -37.63
C PHE A 192 -14.01 -25.36 -37.14
N VAL A 193 -14.66 -25.59 -35.99
CA VAL A 193 -14.91 -26.94 -35.47
C VAL A 193 -16.41 -27.18 -35.32
N VAL A 194 -16.89 -28.27 -35.90
CA VAL A 194 -18.23 -28.83 -35.66
C VAL A 194 -18.12 -30.03 -34.73
N TYR A 195 -18.88 -30.05 -33.65
CA TYR A 195 -19.02 -31.18 -32.73
C TYR A 195 -20.33 -31.90 -33.00
N ARG A 196 -20.25 -33.20 -33.30
CA ARG A 196 -21.42 -34.07 -33.48
C ARG A 196 -21.81 -34.73 -32.16
N GLN A 197 -23.08 -35.11 -32.04
CA GLN A 197 -23.58 -35.88 -30.89
C GLN A 197 -22.67 -37.09 -30.56
N GLY A 198 -22.41 -37.35 -29.28
CA GLY A 198 -21.54 -38.45 -28.84
C GLY A 198 -20.03 -38.16 -28.81
N ALA A 199 -19.58 -37.07 -29.44
CA ALA A 199 -18.19 -36.61 -29.35
C ALA A 199 -17.80 -36.31 -27.90
N SER A 200 -16.62 -36.79 -27.44
CA SER A 200 -16.19 -36.61 -26.05
C SER A 200 -14.70 -36.35 -25.86
N ASP A 201 -14.37 -35.62 -24.79
CA ASP A 201 -12.98 -35.40 -24.34
C ASP A 201 -12.15 -34.72 -25.44
N ILE A 202 -12.65 -33.59 -25.95
CA ILE A 202 -12.04 -32.87 -27.06
C ILE A 202 -11.46 -31.56 -26.56
N SER A 203 -10.22 -31.28 -26.94
CA SER A 203 -9.52 -30.05 -26.57
C SER A 203 -9.04 -29.28 -27.79
N VAL A 204 -9.27 -27.97 -27.80
CA VAL A 204 -8.65 -27.00 -28.71
C VAL A 204 -7.86 -26.03 -27.87
N SER A 205 -6.54 -25.94 -28.07
CA SER A 205 -5.72 -25.00 -27.29
C SER A 205 -4.62 -24.30 -28.06
N ASP A 206 -4.19 -23.15 -27.54
CA ASP A 206 -3.03 -22.41 -28.06
C ASP A 206 -3.17 -22.14 -29.58
N TYR A 207 -4.36 -21.67 -29.98
CA TYR A 207 -4.76 -21.57 -31.38
C TYR A 207 -5.25 -20.16 -31.75
N GLU A 208 -4.89 -19.68 -32.93
CA GLU A 208 -5.35 -18.38 -33.46
C GLU A 208 -6.42 -18.55 -34.55
N LEU A 209 -7.50 -17.75 -34.47
CA LEU A 209 -8.66 -17.83 -35.37
C LEU A 209 -9.09 -16.45 -35.87
N GLN A 210 -9.36 -16.35 -37.17
CA GLN A 210 -9.89 -15.15 -37.82
C GLN A 210 -10.53 -15.48 -39.18
N GLY A 211 -11.53 -14.68 -39.58
CA GLY A 211 -11.95 -14.55 -40.98
C GLY A 211 -12.98 -15.58 -41.44
N PHE A 212 -13.79 -16.13 -40.54
CA PHE A 212 -14.88 -17.04 -40.91
C PHE A 212 -16.14 -16.26 -41.24
N TYR A 213 -16.87 -16.68 -42.29
CA TYR A 213 -18.09 -16.03 -42.75
C TYR A 213 -19.28 -16.30 -41.83
N HIS A 214 -20.16 -15.31 -41.73
CA HIS A 214 -21.45 -15.45 -41.05
C HIS A 214 -22.56 -15.60 -42.08
N GLU A 215 -22.93 -16.84 -42.36
CA GLU A 215 -24.10 -17.15 -43.17
C GLU A 215 -25.40 -16.94 -42.38
N GLY A 216 -25.39 -17.29 -41.08
CA GLY A 216 -26.58 -17.21 -40.24
C GLY A 216 -26.35 -17.61 -38.78
N GLN A 217 -27.37 -17.33 -37.96
CA GLN A 217 -27.33 -17.48 -36.50
C GLN A 217 -27.29 -18.93 -35.98
N GLN A 218 -27.59 -19.91 -36.83
CA GLN A 218 -27.56 -21.34 -36.49
C GLN A 218 -26.75 -22.19 -37.49
N THR A 219 -26.15 -21.57 -38.51
CA THR A 219 -25.46 -22.29 -39.61
C THR A 219 -23.95 -22.07 -39.63
N SER A 220 -23.48 -20.98 -39.03
CA SER A 220 -22.06 -20.60 -39.04
C SER A 220 -21.55 -20.32 -37.63
N GLY A 221 -20.27 -20.59 -37.37
CA GLY A 221 -19.64 -20.33 -36.09
C GLY A 221 -18.30 -21.05 -35.90
N LEU A 222 -17.40 -20.47 -35.11
CA LEU A 222 -16.09 -21.06 -34.83
C LEU A 222 -16.23 -22.41 -34.11
N PHE A 223 -17.10 -22.48 -33.11
CA PHE A 223 -17.36 -23.70 -32.37
C PHE A 223 -18.85 -24.04 -32.46
N LEU A 224 -19.19 -24.91 -33.40
CA LEU A 224 -20.56 -25.27 -33.69
C LEU A 224 -20.88 -26.66 -33.11
N PHE A 225 -22.01 -26.78 -32.43
CA PHE A 225 -22.52 -28.03 -31.88
C PHE A 225 -23.73 -28.46 -32.68
N ASN A 226 -23.60 -29.58 -33.41
CA ASN A 226 -24.60 -30.10 -34.32
C ASN A 226 -25.13 -31.44 -33.79
N ALA A 227 -26.42 -31.47 -33.45
CA ALA A 227 -27.05 -32.66 -32.88
C ALA A 227 -28.31 -33.04 -33.67
N THR A 228 -28.46 -34.32 -34.02
CA THR A 228 -29.73 -34.87 -34.52
C THR A 228 -30.43 -35.79 -33.51
N THR A 229 -29.75 -36.08 -32.40
CA THR A 229 -30.26 -36.89 -31.27
C THR A 229 -29.81 -36.28 -29.94
N ALA A 230 -30.41 -36.70 -28.84
CA ALA A 230 -30.06 -36.23 -27.50
C ALA A 230 -28.80 -36.92 -26.90
N THR A 231 -27.97 -37.58 -27.71
CA THR A 231 -26.72 -38.18 -27.23
C THR A 231 -25.74 -37.07 -26.81
N PRO A 232 -25.25 -37.06 -25.56
CA PRO A 232 -24.44 -35.95 -25.05
C PRO A 232 -23.11 -35.78 -25.79
N MET A 233 -22.72 -34.52 -26.00
CA MET A 233 -21.35 -34.10 -26.25
C MET A 233 -20.69 -33.78 -24.91
N LYS A 234 -19.52 -34.38 -24.64
CA LYS A 234 -18.94 -34.36 -23.28
C LYS A 234 -17.53 -33.80 -23.24
N ASN A 235 -17.19 -33.08 -22.18
CA ASN A 235 -15.82 -32.65 -21.89
C ASN A 235 -15.16 -31.92 -23.08
N ILE A 236 -15.84 -30.90 -23.59
CA ILE A 236 -15.35 -30.08 -24.71
C ILE A 236 -14.64 -28.85 -24.13
N SER A 237 -13.34 -28.75 -24.36
CA SER A 237 -12.48 -27.71 -23.78
C SER A 237 -11.83 -26.85 -24.85
N ILE A 238 -11.97 -25.54 -24.73
CA ILE A 238 -11.36 -24.54 -25.59
C ILE A 238 -10.55 -23.61 -24.70
N ALA A 239 -9.22 -23.63 -24.83
CA ALA A 239 -8.34 -22.94 -23.89
C ALA A 239 -7.23 -22.15 -24.58
N ARG A 240 -6.90 -20.95 -24.10
CA ARG A 240 -5.82 -20.12 -24.66
C ARG A 240 -5.96 -19.89 -26.18
N VAL A 241 -7.20 -19.76 -26.67
CA VAL A 241 -7.45 -19.40 -28.07
C VAL A 241 -7.50 -17.89 -28.24
N LYS A 242 -7.01 -17.41 -29.38
CA LYS A 242 -7.05 -16.00 -29.77
C LYS A 242 -7.98 -15.84 -30.95
N VAL A 243 -9.11 -15.19 -30.73
CA VAL A 243 -10.10 -14.87 -31.77
C VAL A 243 -10.04 -13.39 -32.05
N SER A 244 -9.64 -13.01 -33.27
CA SER A 244 -9.50 -11.62 -33.67
C SER A 244 -10.40 -11.30 -34.85
N TYR A 245 -11.41 -10.45 -34.63
CA TYR A 245 -12.15 -9.83 -35.72
C TYR A 245 -11.47 -8.50 -36.06
N THR A 246 -10.93 -8.36 -37.27
CA THR A 246 -10.24 -7.13 -37.68
C THR A 246 -11.21 -5.97 -37.81
N ALA A 247 -10.75 -4.76 -37.48
CA ALA A 247 -11.53 -3.54 -37.66
C ALA A 247 -11.66 -3.13 -39.14
N GLY A 248 -10.83 -3.68 -40.03
CA GLY A 248 -10.85 -3.49 -41.48
C GLY A 248 -10.64 -4.81 -42.24
N GLY A 249 -10.66 -4.76 -43.56
CA GLY A 249 -10.76 -5.93 -44.43
C GLY A 249 -12.19 -6.08 -44.98
N VAL A 250 -12.34 -6.82 -46.07
CA VAL A 250 -13.65 -7.10 -46.68
C VAL A 250 -14.03 -8.56 -46.39
N CYS A 251 -15.32 -8.85 -46.45
CA CYS A 251 -15.83 -10.21 -46.43
C CYS A 251 -16.56 -10.46 -47.75
N ASN A 252 -15.85 -10.98 -48.75
CA ASN A 252 -16.35 -11.28 -50.08
C ASN A 252 -15.58 -12.49 -50.70
N GLY A 253 -15.98 -12.94 -51.89
CA GLY A 253 -15.43 -14.17 -52.49
C GLY A 253 -13.94 -14.10 -52.84
N SER A 254 -13.30 -12.94 -52.67
CA SER A 254 -11.88 -12.67 -52.94
C SER A 254 -11.10 -12.13 -51.73
N ASP A 255 -11.77 -11.92 -50.59
CA ASP A 255 -11.16 -11.46 -49.34
C ASP A 255 -12.00 -11.95 -48.15
N GLY A 256 -11.41 -12.81 -47.33
CA GLY A 256 -12.02 -13.31 -46.10
C GLY A 256 -11.56 -12.58 -44.84
N SER A 257 -10.60 -11.67 -44.96
CA SER A 257 -9.90 -11.11 -43.80
C SER A 257 -10.79 -10.30 -42.88
N GLY A 258 -11.87 -9.70 -43.40
CA GLY A 258 -12.88 -8.95 -42.66
C GLY A 258 -14.10 -9.77 -42.24
N CYS A 259 -14.15 -11.07 -42.55
CA CYS A 259 -15.28 -11.92 -42.18
C CYS A 259 -15.34 -12.12 -40.66
N ARG A 260 -16.58 -12.11 -40.15
CA ARG A 260 -16.90 -12.28 -38.74
C ARG A 260 -17.98 -13.34 -38.64
N THR A 261 -17.88 -14.26 -37.68
CA THR A 261 -18.87 -15.30 -37.44
C THR A 261 -19.17 -15.43 -35.94
N ASN A 262 -20.11 -16.30 -35.58
CA ASN A 262 -20.42 -16.57 -34.18
C ASN A 262 -19.25 -17.26 -33.48
N LEU A 263 -19.03 -16.98 -32.20
CA LEU A 263 -18.04 -17.73 -31.42
C LEU A 263 -18.53 -19.16 -31.17
N THR A 264 -19.75 -19.30 -30.64
CA THR A 264 -20.41 -20.59 -30.48
C THR A 264 -21.74 -20.62 -31.22
N THR A 265 -22.14 -21.80 -31.69
CA THR A 265 -23.42 -22.00 -32.38
C THR A 265 -23.98 -23.38 -32.06
N PHE A 266 -25.30 -23.50 -31.96
CA PHE A 266 -25.99 -24.74 -31.63
C PHE A 266 -27.05 -24.99 -32.69
N SER A 267 -27.09 -26.20 -33.26
CA SER A 267 -28.01 -26.56 -34.34
C SER A 267 -28.55 -27.99 -34.19
N PRO A 268 -29.87 -28.14 -34.00
CA PRO A 268 -30.82 -27.07 -33.67
C PRO A 268 -30.50 -26.49 -32.29
N ARG A 269 -30.78 -25.20 -32.04
CA ARG A 269 -30.66 -24.62 -30.69
C ARG A 269 -31.87 -24.98 -29.81
N ASP A 270 -31.97 -26.26 -29.45
CA ASP A 270 -33.02 -26.81 -28.61
C ASP A 270 -32.49 -27.92 -27.69
N ALA A 271 -33.41 -28.59 -26.99
CA ALA A 271 -33.08 -29.60 -25.99
C ALA A 271 -32.42 -30.88 -26.55
N ASN A 272 -32.32 -31.06 -27.87
CA ASN A 272 -31.57 -32.15 -28.49
C ASN A 272 -30.07 -31.95 -28.36
N VAL A 273 -29.60 -30.69 -28.31
CA VAL A 273 -28.20 -30.42 -28.00
C VAL A 273 -28.00 -30.60 -26.50
N VAL A 274 -27.32 -31.69 -26.13
CA VAL A 274 -26.95 -31.98 -24.75
C VAL A 274 -25.45 -31.82 -24.61
N LEU A 275 -25.04 -30.82 -23.84
CA LEU A 275 -23.64 -30.46 -23.62
C LEU A 275 -23.29 -30.59 -22.13
N ASP A 276 -22.35 -31.48 -21.83
CA ASP A 276 -21.95 -31.82 -20.47
C ASP A 276 -20.44 -31.64 -20.30
N GLY A 277 -20.01 -30.60 -19.58
CA GLY A 277 -18.59 -30.29 -19.40
C GLY A 277 -18.00 -29.42 -20.50
N PHE A 278 -18.65 -28.29 -20.81
CA PHE A 278 -18.11 -27.30 -21.75
C PHE A 278 -17.22 -26.28 -21.02
N SER A 279 -15.99 -26.12 -21.49
CA SER A 279 -15.03 -25.14 -20.97
C SER A 279 -14.55 -24.19 -22.07
N PHE A 280 -14.57 -22.89 -21.78
CA PHE A 280 -13.91 -21.85 -22.56
C PHE A 280 -13.04 -21.03 -21.61
N THR A 281 -11.71 -21.20 -21.65
CA THR A 281 -10.81 -20.65 -20.62
C THR A 281 -9.58 -19.94 -21.14
N ASP A 282 -9.08 -18.98 -20.36
CA ASP A 282 -7.81 -18.28 -20.58
C ASP A 282 -7.63 -17.74 -22.01
N SER A 283 -8.74 -17.42 -22.68
CA SER A 283 -8.79 -17.10 -24.10
C SER A 283 -9.08 -15.61 -24.33
N THR A 284 -8.70 -15.10 -25.49
CA THR A 284 -8.94 -13.69 -25.86
C THR A 284 -9.82 -13.62 -27.09
N VAL A 285 -10.91 -12.84 -27.01
CA VAL A 285 -11.80 -12.52 -28.14
C VAL A 285 -11.84 -11.01 -28.31
N ARG A 286 -11.53 -10.53 -29.51
CA ARG A 286 -11.47 -9.08 -29.80
C ARG A 286 -12.45 -8.70 -30.91
N ASN A 287 -13.12 -7.57 -30.71
CA ASN A 287 -13.97 -6.90 -31.70
C ASN A 287 -15.14 -7.74 -32.23
N LEU A 288 -15.68 -8.66 -31.42
CA LEU A 288 -16.87 -9.41 -31.81
C LEU A 288 -18.08 -8.48 -31.77
N ASN A 289 -18.53 -8.05 -32.94
CA ASN A 289 -19.76 -7.27 -33.13
C ASN A 289 -20.56 -7.83 -34.31
N GLY A 290 -21.89 -7.69 -34.27
CA GLY A 290 -22.79 -8.24 -35.30
C GLY A 290 -22.89 -9.76 -35.35
N ALA A 291 -22.29 -10.48 -34.39
CA ALA A 291 -22.32 -11.94 -34.27
C ALA A 291 -22.44 -12.35 -32.80
N THR A 292 -22.88 -13.58 -32.53
CA THR A 292 -23.14 -14.03 -31.15
C THR A 292 -21.93 -14.69 -30.51
N ALA A 293 -21.74 -14.46 -29.21
CA ALA A 293 -20.72 -15.13 -28.42
C ALA A 293 -21.22 -16.48 -27.88
N PHE A 294 -21.89 -16.48 -26.72
CA PHE A 294 -22.37 -17.68 -26.04
C PHE A 294 -23.89 -17.68 -25.92
N LYS A 295 -24.58 -18.12 -26.97
CA LYS A 295 -26.04 -18.11 -27.03
C LYS A 295 -26.61 -19.53 -26.91
N PHE A 296 -26.79 -19.99 -25.67
CA PHE A 296 -27.34 -21.31 -25.34
C PHE A 296 -28.87 -21.40 -25.45
N SER A 297 -29.55 -20.25 -25.62
CA SER A 297 -31.01 -20.15 -25.70
C SER A 297 -31.49 -19.41 -26.95
N ASN A 298 -32.67 -19.78 -27.46
CA ASN A 298 -33.38 -19.02 -28.48
C ASN A 298 -34.30 -17.95 -27.88
N ASN A 299 -34.94 -18.27 -26.75
CA ASN A 299 -35.94 -17.45 -26.07
C ASN A 299 -36.10 -17.93 -24.62
N SER A 300 -37.09 -17.43 -23.88
CA SER A 300 -37.28 -17.81 -22.47
C SER A 300 -37.72 -19.26 -22.24
N THR A 301 -38.01 -20.07 -23.27
CA THR A 301 -38.54 -21.44 -23.11
C THR A 301 -37.79 -22.53 -23.86
N THR A 302 -36.96 -22.16 -24.86
CA THR A 302 -36.27 -23.12 -25.72
C THR A 302 -34.76 -22.85 -25.76
N GLY A 303 -33.97 -23.86 -25.42
CA GLY A 303 -32.50 -23.80 -25.48
C GLY A 303 -31.87 -25.18 -25.28
N VAL A 304 -30.55 -25.21 -25.24
CA VAL A 304 -29.77 -26.45 -25.10
C VAL A 304 -29.85 -27.01 -23.67
N ARG A 305 -29.56 -28.30 -23.49
CA ARG A 305 -29.34 -28.88 -22.16
C ARG A 305 -27.87 -28.73 -21.80
N LEU A 306 -27.59 -28.02 -20.73
CA LEU A 306 -26.24 -27.67 -20.31
C LEU A 306 -25.97 -28.14 -18.88
N SER A 307 -24.81 -28.78 -18.69
CA SER A 307 -24.26 -29.11 -17.37
C SER A 307 -22.75 -28.88 -17.34
N ASN A 308 -22.23 -28.63 -16.14
CA ASN A 308 -20.79 -28.49 -15.88
C ASN A 308 -20.10 -27.40 -16.76
N LEU A 309 -20.74 -26.24 -16.89
CA LEU A 309 -20.21 -25.09 -17.64
C LEU A 309 -19.01 -24.44 -16.95
N ASN A 310 -17.98 -24.07 -17.71
CA ASN A 310 -16.87 -23.28 -17.22
C ASN A 310 -16.41 -22.22 -18.25
N ILE A 311 -16.75 -20.95 -18.00
CA ILE A 311 -16.22 -19.81 -18.75
C ILE A 311 -15.32 -19.03 -17.80
N SER A 312 -13.99 -19.17 -17.90
CA SER A 312 -13.11 -18.48 -16.94
C SER A 312 -11.74 -18.02 -17.44
N GLY A 313 -11.22 -16.93 -16.86
CA GLY A 313 -9.91 -16.39 -17.22
C GLY A 313 -9.87 -15.68 -18.58
N ASN A 314 -11.01 -15.39 -19.21
CA ASN A 314 -11.05 -14.90 -20.58
C ASN A 314 -11.05 -13.37 -20.67
N GLN A 315 -10.59 -12.86 -21.81
CA GLN A 315 -10.66 -11.44 -22.17
C GLN A 315 -11.56 -11.23 -23.38
N PHE A 316 -12.75 -10.67 -23.17
CA PHE A 316 -13.72 -10.32 -24.20
C PHE A 316 -13.67 -8.81 -24.44
N LEU A 317 -12.83 -8.39 -25.38
CA LEU A 317 -12.44 -7.00 -25.54
C LEU A 317 -13.14 -6.37 -26.74
N ASN A 318 -13.71 -5.17 -26.55
CA ASN A 318 -14.50 -4.48 -27.57
C ASN A 318 -15.55 -5.41 -28.20
N SER A 319 -16.19 -6.25 -27.38
CA SER A 319 -17.07 -7.32 -27.85
C SER A 319 -18.48 -7.13 -27.29
N VAL A 320 -19.51 -7.47 -28.06
CA VAL A 320 -20.90 -7.16 -27.70
C VAL A 320 -21.85 -8.27 -28.14
N GLY A 321 -22.91 -8.49 -27.36
CA GLY A 321 -24.03 -9.34 -27.77
C GLY A 321 -24.74 -8.76 -29.01
N ASN A 322 -25.36 -9.62 -29.82
CA ASN A 322 -25.96 -9.22 -31.09
C ASN A 322 -27.48 -9.10 -31.00
N GLY A 323 -28.00 -7.93 -30.63
CA GLY A 323 -29.43 -7.64 -30.50
C GLY A 323 -29.74 -6.73 -29.31
N THR A 324 -31.02 -6.59 -28.97
CA THR A 324 -31.48 -5.68 -27.90
C THR A 324 -32.26 -6.36 -26.77
N GLY A 325 -32.80 -7.56 -26.98
CA GLY A 325 -33.47 -8.35 -25.95
C GLY A 325 -32.51 -9.14 -25.05
N ASP A 326 -33.00 -9.66 -23.93
CA ASP A 326 -32.23 -10.45 -22.96
C ASP A 326 -31.61 -11.72 -23.57
N GLU A 327 -32.29 -12.30 -24.55
CA GLU A 327 -31.85 -13.47 -25.32
C GLU A 327 -30.68 -13.17 -26.27
N TYR A 328 -30.22 -11.91 -26.31
CA TYR A 328 -29.07 -11.46 -27.10
C TYR A 328 -27.94 -10.94 -26.22
N ALA A 329 -27.94 -11.21 -24.91
CA ALA A 329 -26.81 -10.97 -24.02
C ALA A 329 -25.52 -11.60 -24.58
N PHE A 330 -24.36 -11.15 -24.10
CA PHE A 330 -23.08 -11.74 -24.52
C PHE A 330 -23.01 -13.24 -24.15
N VAL A 331 -23.44 -13.58 -22.94
CA VAL A 331 -23.75 -14.93 -22.48
C VAL A 331 -25.24 -15.03 -22.19
N THR A 332 -25.96 -15.84 -22.94
CA THR A 332 -27.36 -16.21 -22.65
C THR A 332 -27.39 -17.67 -22.28
N LEU A 333 -27.66 -17.95 -21.01
CA LEU A 333 -27.77 -19.32 -20.48
C LEU A 333 -29.10 -19.98 -20.92
N PRO A 334 -29.17 -21.33 -21.00
CA PRO A 334 -30.37 -22.01 -21.44
C PRO A 334 -31.52 -21.86 -20.43
N PRO A 335 -32.78 -21.90 -20.89
CA PRO A 335 -33.92 -21.78 -20.01
C PRO A 335 -34.09 -23.06 -19.20
N GLY A 336 -34.53 -22.92 -17.95
CA GLY A 336 -34.64 -24.05 -17.02
C GLY A 336 -33.44 -24.22 -16.11
N THR A 337 -33.47 -25.28 -15.29
CA THR A 337 -32.43 -25.57 -14.30
C THR A 337 -31.14 -26.04 -14.94
N LEU A 338 -30.01 -25.51 -14.48
CA LEU A 338 -28.68 -26.05 -14.79
C LEU A 338 -28.36 -27.18 -13.82
N SER A 339 -27.74 -28.25 -14.33
CA SER A 339 -27.23 -29.35 -13.49
C SER A 339 -25.71 -29.31 -13.38
N GLY A 340 -25.18 -29.95 -12.34
CA GLY A 340 -23.74 -29.95 -12.05
C GLY A 340 -23.22 -28.58 -11.58
N GLU A 341 -21.91 -28.39 -11.69
CA GLU A 341 -21.23 -27.17 -11.25
C GLU A 341 -20.98 -26.23 -12.43
N ASN A 342 -21.64 -25.07 -12.44
CA ASN A 342 -21.57 -24.10 -13.52
C ASN A 342 -20.90 -22.82 -13.03
N ARG A 343 -19.86 -22.36 -13.74
CA ARG A 343 -19.07 -21.20 -13.34
C ARG A 343 -18.77 -20.27 -14.52
N ILE A 344 -18.96 -18.97 -14.27
CA ILE A 344 -18.50 -17.86 -15.10
C ILE A 344 -17.63 -16.99 -14.20
N SER A 345 -16.31 -17.08 -14.32
CA SER A 345 -15.42 -16.43 -13.34
C SER A 345 -14.13 -15.86 -13.88
N ARG A 346 -13.60 -14.79 -13.29
CA ARG A 346 -12.32 -14.17 -13.69
C ARG A 346 -12.27 -13.81 -15.17
N ASN A 347 -13.37 -13.34 -15.74
CA ASN A 347 -13.41 -12.86 -17.12
C ASN A 347 -13.46 -11.33 -17.18
N ASP A 348 -12.84 -10.77 -18.20
CA ASP A 348 -12.95 -9.35 -18.55
C ASP A 348 -13.98 -9.18 -19.67
N PHE A 349 -15.17 -8.67 -19.35
CA PHE A 349 -16.19 -8.30 -20.32
C PHE A 349 -16.10 -6.80 -20.60
N VAL A 350 -15.48 -6.42 -21.71
CA VAL A 350 -15.34 -5.01 -22.12
C VAL A 350 -16.17 -4.79 -23.37
N ARG A 351 -17.34 -4.18 -23.18
CA ARG A 351 -18.33 -3.93 -24.23
C ARG A 351 -17.77 -2.97 -25.28
N ALA A 352 -18.13 -3.20 -26.54
CA ALA A 352 -18.01 -2.19 -27.59
C ALA A 352 -18.76 -0.89 -27.22
N THR A 353 -18.50 0.20 -27.95
CA THR A 353 -19.06 1.54 -27.66
C THR A 353 -20.59 1.61 -27.71
N SER A 354 -21.24 0.65 -28.36
CA SER A 354 -22.70 0.55 -28.51
C SER A 354 -23.14 -0.92 -28.68
N GLY A 355 -24.44 -1.19 -28.62
CA GLY A 355 -25.04 -2.51 -28.88
C GLY A 355 -25.79 -3.06 -27.67
N GLN A 356 -25.77 -4.37 -27.47
CA GLN A 356 -26.36 -5.03 -26.30
C GLN A 356 -25.78 -4.50 -24.97
N THR A 357 -26.63 -4.20 -23.99
CA THR A 357 -26.27 -3.64 -22.67
C THR A 357 -26.18 -4.66 -21.55
N ILE A 358 -26.48 -5.93 -21.83
CA ILE A 358 -26.42 -7.06 -20.89
C ILE A 358 -25.25 -7.99 -21.23
N ALA A 359 -24.40 -8.30 -20.24
CA ALA A 359 -23.30 -9.24 -20.42
C ALA A 359 -23.75 -10.68 -20.20
N ILE A 360 -24.44 -10.96 -19.09
CA ILE A 360 -24.91 -12.30 -18.74
C ILE A 360 -26.41 -12.25 -18.48
N SER A 361 -27.18 -13.10 -19.14
CA SER A 361 -28.62 -13.26 -18.94
C SER A 361 -28.99 -14.71 -18.70
N TRP A 362 -29.89 -14.96 -17.75
CA TRP A 362 -30.46 -16.28 -17.50
C TRP A 362 -31.89 -16.22 -16.99
N ASP A 363 -32.74 -17.05 -17.60
CA ASP A 363 -34.10 -17.35 -17.16
C ASP A 363 -34.22 -18.81 -16.73
N GLY A 364 -34.04 -19.08 -15.44
CA GLY A 364 -33.94 -20.46 -14.93
C GLY A 364 -35.26 -21.22 -14.83
N LEU A 365 -36.40 -20.57 -15.14
CA LEU A 365 -37.76 -21.14 -15.05
C LEU A 365 -38.13 -21.81 -13.72
N THR A 366 -37.35 -21.64 -12.64
CA THR A 366 -37.78 -22.12 -11.32
C THR A 366 -39.00 -21.33 -10.86
N ARG A 367 -39.85 -21.95 -10.02
CA ARG A 367 -40.95 -21.27 -9.32
C ARG A 367 -40.62 -20.99 -7.86
N SER A 368 -39.36 -21.21 -7.47
CA SER A 368 -38.89 -21.08 -6.11
C SER A 368 -37.50 -20.46 -6.08
N GLY A 369 -37.41 -19.29 -5.45
CA GLY A 369 -36.15 -18.60 -5.21
C GLY A 369 -35.25 -19.28 -4.18
N THR A 370 -35.62 -20.42 -3.60
CA THR A 370 -34.86 -21.13 -2.55
C THR A 370 -34.09 -22.35 -3.04
N VAL A 371 -34.22 -22.71 -4.32
CA VAL A 371 -33.56 -23.89 -4.90
C VAL A 371 -32.19 -23.50 -5.44
N PRO A 372 -31.10 -24.22 -5.10
CA PRO A 372 -29.78 -24.02 -5.70
C PRO A 372 -29.81 -24.08 -7.21
N SER A 373 -29.20 -23.09 -7.86
CA SER A 373 -29.08 -23.04 -9.31
C SER A 373 -27.92 -23.88 -9.86
N GLY A 374 -26.92 -24.16 -9.02
CA GLY A 374 -25.63 -24.70 -9.48
C GLY A 374 -24.78 -23.70 -10.27
N LEU A 375 -25.18 -22.42 -10.36
CA LEU A 375 -24.47 -21.36 -11.10
C LEU A 375 -23.72 -20.41 -10.16
N SER A 376 -22.46 -20.16 -10.47
CA SER A 376 -21.61 -19.13 -9.87
C SER A 376 -21.11 -18.14 -10.92
N ILE A 377 -21.25 -16.84 -10.64
CA ILE A 377 -20.75 -15.73 -11.44
C ILE A 377 -19.85 -14.90 -10.53
N THR A 378 -18.53 -15.15 -10.57
CA THR A 378 -17.62 -14.58 -9.56
C THR A 378 -16.37 -13.94 -10.13
N ASP A 379 -15.93 -12.86 -9.50
CA ASP A 379 -14.64 -12.21 -9.79
C ASP A 379 -14.47 -11.81 -11.26
N ASN A 380 -15.56 -11.49 -11.96
CA ASN A 380 -15.50 -10.96 -13.32
C ASN A 380 -15.41 -9.43 -13.29
N TYR A 381 -14.79 -8.85 -14.32
CA TYR A 381 -14.80 -7.42 -14.58
C TYR A 381 -15.75 -7.10 -15.73
N PHE A 382 -16.63 -6.12 -15.55
CA PHE A 382 -17.60 -5.68 -16.56
C PHE A 382 -17.44 -4.18 -16.85
N ASP A 383 -17.24 -3.80 -18.11
CA ASP A 383 -17.14 -2.40 -18.50
C ASP A 383 -18.02 -2.07 -19.72
N GLY A 384 -18.85 -1.05 -19.56
CA GLY A 384 -19.76 -0.55 -20.60
C GLY A 384 -21.16 -1.15 -20.57
N TYR A 385 -21.50 -1.99 -19.60
CA TYR A 385 -22.81 -2.62 -19.48
C TYR A 385 -23.73 -1.87 -18.50
N GLU A 386 -25.03 -1.90 -18.76
CA GLU A 386 -26.03 -1.22 -17.92
C GLU A 386 -26.65 -2.20 -16.91
N SER A 387 -27.11 -3.34 -17.42
CA SER A 387 -27.53 -4.50 -16.61
C SER A 387 -26.58 -5.66 -16.84
N SER A 388 -25.36 -5.56 -16.28
CA SER A 388 -24.27 -6.49 -16.58
C SER A 388 -24.66 -7.94 -16.34
N ILE A 389 -25.32 -8.23 -15.22
CA ILE A 389 -25.82 -9.57 -14.87
C ILE A 389 -27.32 -9.48 -14.66
N ARG A 390 -28.10 -10.23 -15.43
CA ARG A 390 -29.55 -10.30 -15.33
C ARG A 390 -30.02 -11.73 -15.05
N LEU A 391 -30.70 -11.91 -13.93
CA LEU A 391 -31.20 -13.20 -13.47
C LEU A 391 -32.71 -13.12 -13.30
N SER A 392 -33.43 -14.05 -13.91
CA SER A 392 -34.87 -14.24 -13.74
C SER A 392 -35.14 -15.70 -13.44
N ARG A 393 -36.04 -15.97 -12.50
CA ARG A 393 -36.44 -17.32 -12.09
C ARG A 393 -35.26 -18.28 -11.96
N SER A 394 -34.15 -17.80 -11.39
CA SER A 394 -32.87 -18.51 -11.37
C SER A 394 -32.70 -19.40 -10.14
N GLY A 395 -33.47 -19.17 -9.08
CA GLY A 395 -33.26 -19.81 -7.79
C GLY A 395 -32.13 -19.11 -7.03
N LEU A 396 -31.30 -19.86 -6.30
CA LEU A 396 -30.14 -19.33 -5.58
C LEU A 396 -28.92 -19.37 -6.50
N THR A 397 -28.40 -18.20 -6.89
CA THR A 397 -27.22 -18.02 -7.75
C THR A 397 -26.15 -17.21 -7.03
N THR A 398 -24.92 -17.70 -7.04
CA THR A 398 -23.80 -17.00 -6.40
C THR A 398 -23.28 -15.91 -7.32
N VAL A 399 -23.40 -14.65 -6.93
CA VAL A 399 -22.88 -13.49 -7.67
C VAL A 399 -22.00 -12.68 -6.74
N SER A 400 -20.68 -12.73 -6.89
CA SER A 400 -19.77 -12.20 -5.86
C SER A 400 -18.40 -11.79 -6.39
N GLY A 401 -17.84 -10.72 -5.81
CA GLY A 401 -16.51 -10.21 -6.19
C GLY A 401 -16.43 -9.61 -7.59
N ASN A 402 -17.57 -9.48 -8.29
CA ASN A 402 -17.59 -8.89 -9.63
C ASN A 402 -17.41 -7.37 -9.53
N THR A 403 -16.55 -6.82 -10.38
CA THR A 403 -16.24 -5.39 -10.43
C THR A 403 -16.75 -4.76 -11.72
N PHE A 404 -17.01 -3.46 -11.67
CA PHE A 404 -17.69 -2.74 -12.75
C PHE A 404 -16.91 -1.48 -13.10
N GLY A 405 -16.41 -1.41 -14.34
CA GLY A 405 -15.64 -0.29 -14.87
C GLY A 405 -16.46 0.99 -15.04
N THR A 406 -15.77 2.08 -15.32
CA THR A 406 -16.33 3.44 -15.33
C THR A 406 -17.36 3.69 -16.45
N ARG A 407 -17.42 2.85 -17.49
CA ARG A 407 -18.46 2.94 -18.52
C ARG A 407 -19.70 2.12 -18.17
N SER A 408 -19.62 1.25 -17.17
CA SER A 408 -20.81 0.54 -16.67
C SER A 408 -21.72 1.52 -15.91
N GLY A 409 -23.02 1.24 -15.86
CA GLY A 409 -23.92 2.18 -15.20
C GLY A 409 -25.31 1.63 -14.97
N SER A 410 -25.70 1.57 -13.71
CA SER A 410 -27.02 1.19 -13.23
C SER A 410 -27.88 2.41 -12.88
N GLN A 411 -27.31 3.39 -12.17
CA GLN A 411 -28.07 4.49 -11.56
C GLN A 411 -28.05 5.77 -12.41
N GLY A 412 -28.97 6.71 -12.15
CA GLY A 412 -28.85 8.10 -12.60
C GLY A 412 -27.66 8.83 -11.95
N ARG A 413 -27.33 10.05 -12.41
CA ARG A 413 -26.37 10.93 -11.70
C ARG A 413 -27.16 11.99 -10.94
N PRO A 414 -26.93 12.18 -9.62
CA PRO A 414 -26.05 11.41 -8.72
C PRO A 414 -26.62 10.04 -8.32
N ALA A 415 -25.79 9.16 -7.75
CA ALA A 415 -26.19 7.83 -7.26
C ALA A 415 -27.26 7.91 -6.15
N THR A 416 -28.36 7.15 -6.30
CA THR A 416 -29.51 7.13 -5.37
C THR A 416 -29.71 5.78 -4.66
N GLY A 417 -28.98 4.72 -5.05
CA GLY A 417 -29.04 3.37 -4.49
C GLY A 417 -29.85 2.34 -5.31
N GLU A 418 -29.47 1.06 -5.20
CA GLU A 418 -30.08 -0.10 -5.90
C GLU A 418 -30.77 -1.08 -4.94
N GLU A 419 -31.05 -0.64 -3.71
CA GLU A 419 -31.45 -1.49 -2.57
C GLU A 419 -32.82 -2.12 -2.73
N THR A 420 -33.59 -1.60 -3.67
CA THR A 420 -34.93 -2.04 -4.00
C THR A 420 -35.04 -2.01 -5.51
N GLY A 421 -35.10 -3.18 -6.16
CA GLY A 421 -35.30 -3.25 -7.61
C GLY A 421 -36.53 -2.43 -8.01
N ASP A 422 -36.30 -1.29 -8.63
CA ASP A 422 -37.31 -0.30 -9.04
C ASP A 422 -37.63 -0.39 -10.53
N GLY A 423 -37.03 -1.37 -11.22
CA GLY A 423 -37.14 -1.56 -12.67
C GLY A 423 -36.14 -0.76 -13.50
N GLY A 424 -35.19 -0.06 -12.87
CA GLY A 424 -34.06 0.59 -13.55
C GLY A 424 -32.97 -0.39 -14.00
N SER A 425 -31.95 0.11 -14.71
CA SER A 425 -30.74 -0.66 -15.03
C SER A 425 -29.99 -0.97 -13.73
N LEU A 426 -29.63 -2.22 -13.45
CA LEU A 426 -28.95 -2.63 -12.20
C LEU A 426 -27.69 -3.41 -12.55
N LEU A 427 -26.57 -3.17 -11.86
CA LEU A 427 -25.32 -3.89 -12.18
C LEU A 427 -25.51 -5.41 -12.05
N VAL A 428 -26.28 -5.79 -11.03
CA VAL A 428 -26.83 -7.14 -10.83
C VAL A 428 -28.33 -6.98 -10.68
N ASP A 429 -29.09 -7.47 -11.66
CA ASP A 429 -30.56 -7.49 -11.66
C ASP A 429 -31.06 -8.88 -11.24
N ASN A 430 -31.41 -9.02 -9.95
CA ASN A 430 -32.14 -10.18 -9.46
C ASN A 430 -33.65 -9.94 -9.65
N GLY A 431 -34.21 -10.47 -10.72
CA GLY A 431 -35.64 -10.45 -11.02
C GLY A 431 -36.45 -11.44 -10.18
N THR A 432 -37.67 -11.72 -10.62
CA THR A 432 -38.61 -12.63 -9.96
C THR A 432 -37.96 -13.97 -9.63
N GLU A 433 -38.18 -14.47 -8.41
CA GLU A 433 -37.71 -15.80 -7.96
C GLU A 433 -36.18 -16.03 -8.10
N SER A 434 -35.40 -14.96 -8.23
CA SER A 434 -33.93 -15.02 -8.31
C SER A 434 -33.33 -14.47 -7.03
N ASN A 435 -32.44 -15.24 -6.43
CA ASN A 435 -31.76 -14.92 -5.18
C ASN A 435 -32.69 -14.44 -4.07
N GLN A 436 -33.92 -14.96 -4.03
CA GLN A 436 -35.01 -14.54 -3.13
C GLN A 436 -35.28 -13.02 -3.12
N THR A 437 -34.75 -12.24 -4.08
CA THR A 437 -34.74 -10.77 -4.02
C THR A 437 -34.26 -10.25 -2.66
N VAL A 438 -33.17 -10.83 -2.15
CA VAL A 438 -32.59 -10.46 -0.85
C VAL A 438 -32.34 -8.97 -0.76
N SER A 439 -32.82 -8.34 0.32
CA SER A 439 -32.57 -6.92 0.57
C SER A 439 -31.11 -6.67 0.97
N THR A 440 -30.51 -5.64 0.38
CA THR A 440 -29.10 -5.31 0.56
C THR A 440 -28.84 -4.48 1.82
N TRP A 441 -27.95 -4.94 2.69
CA TRP A 441 -27.36 -4.12 3.74
C TRP A 441 -26.74 -2.86 3.17
N TYR A 442 -26.82 -1.76 3.91
CA TYR A 442 -26.41 -0.47 3.38
C TYR A 442 -25.57 0.35 4.37
N PRO A 443 -24.68 1.20 3.86
CA PRO A 443 -24.06 2.27 4.64
C PRO A 443 -25.05 3.23 5.31
N THR A 444 -24.91 3.47 6.61
CA THR A 444 -25.77 4.43 7.35
C THR A 444 -25.22 5.86 7.36
N ALA A 445 -23.91 6.01 7.18
CA ALA A 445 -23.20 7.29 7.19
C ALA A 445 -22.00 7.24 6.23
N ALA A 446 -21.31 8.38 6.06
CA ALA A 446 -20.04 8.44 5.35
C ALA A 446 -18.99 7.54 6.02
N ALA A 447 -18.12 6.93 5.22
CA ALA A 447 -16.91 6.31 5.72
C ALA A 447 -15.86 7.37 6.06
N SER A 448 -14.99 7.07 7.01
CA SER A 448 -13.88 7.94 7.40
C SER A 448 -12.57 7.17 7.47
N VAL A 449 -11.48 7.78 7.02
CA VAL A 449 -10.12 7.30 7.31
C VAL A 449 -9.89 7.32 8.82
N VAL A 450 -9.34 6.23 9.35
CA VAL A 450 -9.07 6.04 10.79
C VAL A 450 -7.64 5.55 11.01
N ALA A 451 -7.08 5.92 12.17
CA ALA A 451 -5.75 5.46 12.60
C ALA A 451 -5.69 3.94 12.78
N ALA A 452 -6.75 3.37 13.35
CA ALA A 452 -6.95 1.95 13.54
C ALA A 452 -8.46 1.64 13.53
N PRO A 453 -8.85 0.40 13.19
CA PRO A 453 -10.23 -0.04 13.34
C PRO A 453 -10.73 0.14 14.79
N SER A 454 -11.98 0.58 14.96
CA SER A 454 -12.60 0.67 16.27
C SER A 454 -12.72 -0.72 16.94
N SER A 455 -12.79 -0.73 18.27
CA SER A 455 -12.93 -1.97 19.04
C SER A 455 -14.23 -2.70 18.63
N GLY A 456 -14.09 -3.89 18.05
CA GLY A 456 -15.22 -4.70 17.56
C GLY A 456 -15.59 -4.47 16.10
N ALA A 457 -14.87 -3.59 15.38
CA ALA A 457 -15.00 -3.48 13.93
C ALA A 457 -14.59 -4.78 13.24
N MET A 458 -15.37 -5.19 12.25
CA MET A 458 -15.04 -6.32 11.40
C MET A 458 -14.10 -5.84 10.29
N VAL A 459 -13.00 -6.54 10.05
CA VAL A 459 -12.00 -6.12 9.05
C VAL A 459 -12.25 -6.84 7.74
N ALA A 460 -12.51 -6.08 6.68
CA ALA A 460 -12.69 -6.60 5.34
C ALA A 460 -11.33 -6.97 4.73
N ALA A 461 -11.21 -8.21 4.24
CA ALA A 461 -10.01 -8.68 3.57
C ALA A 461 -10.20 -8.62 2.04
N PRO A 462 -9.37 -7.87 1.29
CA PRO A 462 -9.44 -7.84 -0.17
C PRO A 462 -9.05 -9.19 -0.76
N ARG A 463 -9.67 -9.57 -1.88
CA ARG A 463 -9.37 -10.84 -2.57
C ARG A 463 -8.06 -10.81 -3.34
N THR A 464 -7.69 -9.62 -3.81
CA THR A 464 -6.45 -9.35 -4.52
C THR A 464 -5.66 -8.30 -3.76
N THR A 465 -4.33 -8.39 -3.80
CA THR A 465 -3.47 -7.35 -3.21
C THR A 465 -3.57 -6.08 -4.04
N PHE A 466 -3.64 -4.94 -3.36
CA PHE A 466 -3.58 -3.65 -4.02
C PHE A 466 -2.16 -3.34 -4.50
N THR A 467 -2.08 -2.51 -5.53
CA THR A 467 -0.81 -1.89 -5.93
C THR A 467 -0.55 -0.67 -5.05
N GLY A 468 0.64 -0.56 -4.45
CA GLY A 468 0.97 0.51 -3.51
C GLY A 468 0.58 0.20 -2.05
N GLY A 469 0.75 1.19 -1.17
CA GLY A 469 0.34 1.09 0.23
C GLY A 469 -1.18 1.22 0.41
N THR A 470 -1.66 1.02 1.64
CA THR A 470 -3.08 1.17 1.98
C THR A 470 -3.27 2.01 3.23
N CYS A 471 -4.40 2.70 3.33
CA CYS A 471 -4.86 3.33 4.56
C CYS A 471 -6.19 2.73 5.00
N THR A 472 -6.44 2.71 6.30
CA THR A 472 -7.66 2.13 6.87
C THR A 472 -8.79 3.15 6.84
N ALA A 473 -9.95 2.75 6.36
CA ALA A 473 -11.20 3.48 6.55
C ALA A 473 -12.23 2.59 7.21
N GLU A 474 -13.21 3.21 7.87
CA GLU A 474 -14.26 2.51 8.59
C GLU A 474 -15.63 3.08 8.26
N ILE A 475 -16.63 2.19 8.22
CA ILE A 475 -18.02 2.55 7.97
C ILE A 475 -18.98 1.72 8.81
N THR A 476 -20.08 2.34 9.23
CA THR A 476 -21.22 1.62 9.82
C THR A 476 -22.19 1.18 8.73
N VAL A 477 -22.54 -0.10 8.74
CA VAL A 477 -23.56 -0.71 7.88
C VAL A 477 -24.74 -1.18 8.71
N ALA A 478 -25.94 -1.10 8.14
CA ALA A 478 -27.17 -1.55 8.80
C ALA A 478 -27.94 -2.55 7.96
N LYS A 479 -28.64 -3.42 8.70
CA LYS A 479 -29.61 -4.35 8.15
C LYS A 479 -30.82 -3.58 7.57
N PRO A 480 -31.38 -4.01 6.43
CA PRO A 480 -32.60 -3.42 5.87
C PRO A 480 -33.79 -3.50 6.82
N ALA A 481 -34.59 -2.42 6.89
CA ALA A 481 -35.81 -2.37 7.68
C ALA A 481 -37.05 -2.68 6.81
N GLY A 482 -37.97 -3.51 7.30
CA GLY A 482 -39.25 -3.82 6.64
C GLY A 482 -39.75 -5.25 6.87
N SER A 483 -41.06 -5.45 6.74
CA SER A 483 -41.74 -6.75 6.92
C SER A 483 -42.18 -7.42 5.60
N GLY A 484 -41.88 -6.81 4.44
CA GLY A 484 -42.39 -7.25 3.13
C GLY A 484 -41.33 -7.57 2.06
N LYS A 485 -40.04 -7.51 2.39
CA LYS A 485 -38.93 -7.93 1.51
C LYS A 485 -38.14 -9.04 2.19
N SER A 486 -37.43 -9.86 1.42
CA SER A 486 -36.59 -10.96 1.92
C SER A 486 -35.37 -10.43 2.68
N VAL A 487 -35.62 -9.85 3.86
CA VAL A 487 -34.59 -9.38 4.78
C VAL A 487 -33.79 -10.62 5.25
N PRO A 488 -32.46 -10.64 5.09
CA PRO A 488 -31.64 -11.77 5.55
C PRO A 488 -31.87 -12.10 7.02
N SER A 489 -32.23 -13.35 7.35
CA SER A 489 -32.49 -13.80 8.73
C SER A 489 -31.26 -14.40 9.42
N GLY A 490 -30.28 -14.91 8.66
CA GLY A 490 -29.07 -15.54 9.17
C GLY A 490 -27.83 -14.64 9.16
N PRO A 491 -26.66 -15.14 9.57
CA PRO A 491 -25.40 -14.47 9.28
C PRO A 491 -25.30 -14.15 7.79
N VAL A 492 -24.80 -12.95 7.50
CA VAL A 492 -24.51 -12.52 6.13
C VAL A 492 -23.02 -12.24 5.95
N SER A 493 -22.55 -12.44 4.73
CA SER A 493 -21.29 -11.86 4.27
C SER A 493 -21.58 -10.54 3.54
N LEU A 494 -20.67 -9.58 3.65
CA LEU A 494 -20.75 -8.30 2.97
C LEU A 494 -19.50 -8.13 2.09
N ASP A 495 -19.67 -8.06 0.78
CA ASP A 495 -18.62 -7.59 -0.14
C ASP A 495 -18.66 -6.06 -0.20
N LEU A 496 -17.52 -5.41 0.01
CA LEU A 496 -17.35 -3.95 -0.03
C LEU A 496 -16.68 -3.54 -1.33
N TYR A 497 -17.14 -2.43 -1.91
CA TYR A 497 -16.62 -1.91 -3.17
C TYR A 497 -16.42 -0.40 -3.08
N TRP A 498 -15.32 0.09 -3.64
CA TRP A 498 -15.10 1.50 -3.89
C TRP A 498 -15.58 1.86 -5.30
N THR A 499 -16.11 3.08 -5.44
CA THR A 499 -16.47 3.67 -6.73
C THR A 499 -16.14 5.15 -6.80
N GLY A 500 -15.75 5.65 -7.97
CA GLY A 500 -15.57 7.09 -8.20
C GLY A 500 -16.89 7.86 -8.29
N ASP A 501 -17.97 7.18 -8.68
CA ASP A 501 -19.30 7.78 -8.88
C ASP A 501 -20.41 6.80 -8.45
N ARG A 502 -20.76 5.84 -9.30
CA ARG A 502 -21.97 5.01 -9.15
C ARG A 502 -21.80 3.53 -9.53
N THR A 503 -20.56 3.09 -9.77
CA THR A 503 -20.20 1.76 -10.25
C THR A 503 -19.74 0.88 -9.09
N ALA A 504 -18.65 0.12 -9.24
CA ALA A 504 -18.02 -0.72 -8.20
C ALA A 504 -16.67 -1.21 -8.75
N GLU A 505 -15.77 -0.26 -8.98
CA GLU A 505 -14.53 -0.43 -9.73
C GLU A 505 -13.51 -1.28 -8.97
N ILE A 506 -13.48 -1.17 -7.63
CA ILE A 506 -12.48 -1.83 -6.79
C ILE A 506 -13.20 -2.65 -5.71
N HIS A 507 -12.93 -3.94 -5.62
CA HIS A 507 -13.35 -4.78 -4.50
C HIS A 507 -12.44 -4.51 -3.30
N LEU A 508 -13.00 -3.96 -2.22
CA LEU A 508 -12.27 -3.59 -1.00
C LEU A 508 -12.12 -4.75 -0.02
N GLY A 509 -12.91 -5.81 -0.23
CA GLY A 509 -12.84 -7.02 0.57
C GLY A 509 -14.19 -7.51 1.05
N ARG A 510 -14.13 -8.55 1.89
CA ARG A 510 -15.30 -9.21 2.47
C ARG A 510 -15.20 -9.29 3.98
N VAL A 511 -16.32 -9.09 4.66
CA VAL A 511 -16.57 -9.57 6.03
C VAL A 511 -17.62 -10.69 6.01
N THR A 512 -17.52 -11.66 6.91
CA THR A 512 -18.41 -12.83 7.00
C THR A 512 -19.00 -12.95 8.39
N GLY A 513 -20.15 -13.61 8.54
CA GLY A 513 -20.74 -13.89 9.85
C GLY A 513 -21.40 -12.68 10.51
N VAL A 514 -21.81 -11.67 9.74
CA VAL A 514 -22.48 -10.46 10.28
C VAL A 514 -23.88 -10.84 10.74
N THR A 515 -24.16 -10.70 12.05
CA THR A 515 -25.44 -11.10 12.67
C THR A 515 -26.19 -9.97 13.36
N ALA A 516 -25.48 -8.91 13.76
CA ALA A 516 -26.07 -7.76 14.46
C ALA A 516 -27.05 -6.98 13.56
N ALA A 517 -27.83 -6.05 14.13
CA ALA A 517 -28.69 -5.17 13.32
C ALA A 517 -27.91 -4.04 12.62
N ALA A 518 -26.74 -3.71 13.16
CA ALA A 518 -25.75 -2.81 12.59
C ALA A 518 -24.35 -3.33 12.94
N ALA A 519 -23.37 -3.09 12.07
CA ALA A 519 -21.99 -3.49 12.27
C ALA A 519 -21.05 -2.38 11.81
N SER A 520 -19.92 -2.23 12.50
CA SER A 520 -18.81 -1.41 12.01
C SER A 520 -17.88 -2.27 11.18
N VAL A 521 -17.49 -1.79 10.01
CA VAL A 521 -16.64 -2.50 9.06
C VAL A 521 -15.48 -1.61 8.67
N ALA A 522 -14.27 -2.08 8.98
CA ALA A 522 -13.03 -1.46 8.56
C ALA A 522 -12.53 -2.12 7.27
N PHE A 523 -11.95 -1.33 6.36
CA PHE A 523 -11.45 -1.80 5.07
C PHE A 523 -10.23 -0.99 4.62
N SER A 524 -9.41 -1.60 3.76
CA SER A 524 -8.21 -0.95 3.21
C SER A 524 -8.56 -0.15 1.95
N LEU A 525 -8.17 1.12 1.92
CA LEU A 525 -8.21 1.96 0.74
C LEU A 525 -6.83 1.94 0.04
N PRO A 526 -6.77 1.60 -1.25
CA PRO A 526 -5.52 1.61 -1.99
C PRO A 526 -4.98 3.01 -2.27
N VAL A 527 -3.67 3.21 -2.03
CA VAL A 527 -2.95 4.44 -2.35
C VAL A 527 -2.45 4.41 -3.80
N GLY A 528 -2.91 5.36 -4.62
CA GLY A 528 -2.53 5.47 -6.02
C GLY A 528 -3.48 4.75 -6.99
N PRO A 529 -3.20 4.85 -8.31
CA PRO A 529 -4.06 4.28 -9.34
C PRO A 529 -4.04 2.75 -9.30
N GLN A 530 -5.22 2.13 -9.21
CA GLN A 530 -5.42 0.70 -9.34
C GLN A 530 -5.80 0.36 -10.79
N PRO A 531 -5.11 -0.60 -11.43
CA PRO A 531 -5.40 -0.97 -12.81
C PRO A 531 -6.79 -1.61 -12.91
N LEU A 532 -7.57 -1.17 -13.89
CA LEU A 532 -8.83 -1.81 -14.27
C LEU A 532 -8.58 -2.76 -15.45
N ALA A 533 -9.24 -3.92 -15.44
CA ALA A 533 -9.00 -4.96 -16.42
C ALA A 533 -9.50 -4.58 -17.84
N GLY A 534 -8.97 -5.24 -18.87
CA GLY A 534 -9.51 -5.22 -20.24
C GLY A 534 -9.51 -3.90 -21.03
N ALA A 535 -8.93 -2.80 -20.55
CA ALA A 535 -8.93 -1.55 -21.30
C ALA A 535 -7.85 -1.54 -22.41
N THR A 536 -8.23 -1.21 -23.66
CA THR A 536 -7.30 -0.98 -24.78
C THR A 536 -6.38 0.24 -24.57
N VAL A 537 -6.76 1.11 -23.64
CA VAL A 537 -5.98 2.21 -23.06
C VAL A 537 -5.88 1.92 -21.57
N PRO A 538 -4.72 2.09 -20.90
CA PRO A 538 -4.63 1.88 -19.45
C PRO A 538 -5.72 2.66 -18.71
N ALA A 539 -6.72 1.97 -18.18
CA ALA A 539 -7.75 2.55 -17.34
C ALA A 539 -7.40 2.23 -15.89
N SER A 540 -7.59 3.20 -15.00
CA SER A 540 -7.34 3.02 -13.57
C SER A 540 -8.39 3.72 -12.75
N ALA A 541 -8.70 3.15 -11.60
CA ALA A 541 -9.51 3.76 -10.55
C ALA A 541 -8.59 4.24 -9.41
N GLN A 542 -8.94 5.33 -8.75
CA GLN A 542 -8.11 5.89 -7.67
C GLN A 542 -8.96 6.31 -6.49
N ALA A 543 -8.85 5.57 -5.38
CA ALA A 543 -9.51 5.91 -4.13
C ALA A 543 -8.75 7.00 -3.37
N VAL A 544 -7.41 6.89 -3.35
CA VAL A 544 -6.54 7.81 -2.63
C VAL A 544 -5.49 8.38 -3.57
N ASN A 545 -5.37 9.71 -3.58
CA ASN A 545 -4.34 10.38 -4.35
C ASN A 545 -2.95 10.11 -3.73
N ALA A 546 -2.05 9.45 -4.47
CA ALA A 546 -0.71 9.12 -3.96
C ALA A 546 0.16 10.37 -3.69
N THR A 547 -0.16 11.51 -4.30
CA THR A 547 0.53 12.78 -4.08
C THR A 547 -0.06 13.54 -2.90
N THR A 548 -1.38 13.73 -2.82
CA THR A 548 -1.99 14.58 -1.79
C THR A 548 -2.49 13.82 -0.57
N GLY A 549 -2.65 12.50 -0.66
CA GLY A 549 -3.32 11.67 0.35
C GLY A 549 -4.83 11.82 0.39
N ASP A 550 -5.40 12.68 -0.46
CA ASP A 550 -6.84 12.95 -0.44
C ASP A 550 -7.61 11.71 -0.83
N VAL A 551 -8.62 11.40 -0.02
CA VAL A 551 -9.58 10.34 -0.29
C VAL A 551 -10.77 10.92 -1.06
N SER A 552 -11.21 10.19 -2.07
CA SER A 552 -12.37 10.59 -2.88
C SER A 552 -13.24 9.38 -3.24
N GLY A 553 -14.42 9.66 -3.78
CA GLY A 553 -15.38 8.63 -4.19
C GLY A 553 -16.23 8.11 -3.04
N PHE A 554 -16.77 6.91 -3.24
CA PHE A 554 -17.80 6.33 -2.41
C PHE A 554 -17.55 4.85 -2.17
N VAL A 555 -18.12 4.33 -1.08
CA VAL A 555 -18.20 2.90 -0.79
C VAL A 555 -19.64 2.42 -0.86
N ARG A 556 -19.81 1.18 -1.32
CA ARG A 556 -21.09 0.48 -1.36
C ARG A 556 -20.90 -1.01 -1.05
N VAL A 557 -22.01 -1.69 -0.78
CA VAL A 557 -22.03 -3.05 -0.25
C VAL A 557 -22.87 -3.97 -1.12
N GLN A 558 -22.46 -5.22 -1.24
CA GLN A 558 -23.28 -6.33 -1.71
C GLN A 558 -23.45 -7.35 -0.58
N THR A 559 -24.68 -7.81 -0.34
CA THR A 559 -24.99 -8.76 0.74
C THR A 559 -25.06 -10.18 0.21
N HIS A 560 -24.53 -11.12 0.97
CA HIS A 560 -24.65 -12.55 0.71
C HIS A 560 -25.24 -13.29 1.91
N VAL A 561 -26.27 -14.09 1.69
CA VAL A 561 -26.89 -14.91 2.75
C VAL A 561 -26.12 -16.23 2.89
N GLU A 562 -25.62 -16.52 4.09
CA GLU A 562 -24.78 -17.70 4.34
C GLU A 562 -25.58 -18.95 4.71
N THR A 563 -26.82 -18.79 5.20
CA THR A 563 -27.66 -19.91 5.67
C THR A 563 -28.39 -20.66 4.56
N THR A 564 -28.24 -20.24 3.31
CA THR A 564 -28.85 -20.90 2.16
C THR A 564 -27.93 -22.01 1.62
N PRO A 565 -28.47 -23.08 1.00
CA PRO A 565 -27.64 -24.17 0.49
C PRO A 565 -26.65 -23.76 -0.62
N GLN A 566 -26.83 -22.57 -1.20
CA GLN A 566 -25.90 -21.92 -2.10
C GLN A 566 -25.81 -20.44 -1.72
N LEU A 567 -24.61 -19.84 -1.79
CA LEU A 567 -24.40 -18.44 -1.42
C LEU A 567 -25.26 -17.53 -2.29
N THR A 568 -26.20 -16.81 -1.68
CA THR A 568 -27.25 -16.05 -2.37
C THR A 568 -26.95 -14.57 -2.27
N SER A 569 -26.95 -13.86 -3.39
CA SER A 569 -26.37 -12.51 -3.46
C SER A 569 -27.43 -11.47 -3.81
N SER A 570 -27.44 -10.35 -3.09
CA SER A 570 -28.31 -9.22 -3.38
C SER A 570 -27.81 -8.39 -4.57
N GLN A 571 -28.60 -7.39 -4.97
CA GLN A 571 -28.10 -6.23 -5.70
C GLN A 571 -27.14 -5.41 -4.82
N PHE A 572 -26.71 -4.25 -5.29
CA PHE A 572 -25.82 -3.38 -4.52
C PHE A 572 -26.58 -2.35 -3.66
N SER A 573 -25.95 -1.85 -2.61
CA SER A 573 -26.50 -0.80 -1.76
C SER A 573 -26.43 0.58 -2.43
N ARG A 574 -26.98 1.60 -1.77
CA ARG A 574 -26.58 3.00 -1.97
C ARG A 574 -25.10 3.22 -1.66
N THR A 575 -24.59 4.31 -2.18
CA THR A 575 -23.22 4.79 -1.97
C THR A 575 -23.14 5.67 -0.73
N ALA A 576 -22.04 5.56 0.02
CA ALA A 576 -21.66 6.50 1.07
C ALA A 576 -20.30 7.11 0.73
N ALA A 577 -20.18 8.43 0.88
CA ALA A 577 -18.92 9.12 0.63
C ALA A 577 -17.82 8.60 1.56
N VAL A 578 -16.59 8.58 1.06
CA VAL A 578 -15.41 8.31 1.89
C VAL A 578 -14.69 9.63 2.13
N THR A 579 -14.40 9.93 3.39
CA THR A 579 -13.83 11.21 3.83
C THR A 579 -12.54 11.00 4.61
N GLY A 580 -11.71 12.05 4.70
CA GLY A 580 -10.42 12.02 5.38
C GLY A 580 -9.23 12.13 4.43
N ASN A 581 -8.03 12.02 4.98
CA ASN A 581 -6.78 12.06 4.23
C ASN A 581 -5.86 10.96 4.77
N CYS A 582 -5.15 10.28 3.88
CA CYS A 582 -4.26 9.16 4.21
C CYS A 582 -2.81 9.57 4.52
N ARG A 583 -2.54 10.87 4.64
CA ARG A 583 -1.28 11.42 5.14
C ARG A 583 -1.37 11.75 6.63
N PRO A 584 -0.32 11.44 7.40
CA PRO A 584 -0.31 11.72 8.82
C PRO A 584 -0.22 13.23 9.08
N THR A 585 -0.98 13.69 10.06
CA THR A 585 -0.81 15.01 10.69
C THR A 585 -0.11 14.81 12.02
N LEU A 586 0.86 15.66 12.33
CA LEU A 586 1.78 15.44 13.43
C LEU A 586 1.69 16.56 14.46
N THR A 587 1.86 16.22 15.74
CA THR A 587 2.19 17.18 16.80
C THR A 587 3.47 16.77 17.50
N LEU A 588 4.28 17.74 17.93
CA LEU A 588 5.50 17.50 18.70
C LEU A 588 5.56 18.50 19.83
N ASP A 589 5.32 18.03 21.05
CA ASP A 589 5.20 18.86 22.24
C ASP A 589 6.10 18.34 23.36
N GLN A 590 6.40 19.18 24.34
CA GLN A 590 6.96 18.72 25.61
C GLN A 590 6.09 17.58 26.19
N ALA A 591 6.73 16.54 26.72
CA ALA A 591 6.02 15.41 27.32
C ALA A 591 5.25 15.81 28.59
N SER A 592 4.07 15.20 28.83
CA SER A 592 3.13 15.61 29.89
C SER A 592 3.63 15.46 31.33
N GLY A 593 4.78 14.82 31.55
CA GLY A 593 5.46 14.71 32.85
C GLY A 593 6.83 15.38 32.89
N GLN A 594 7.25 16.06 31.82
CA GLN A 594 8.51 16.77 31.77
C GLN A 594 8.42 18.00 32.68
N ASN A 595 9.34 18.13 33.64
CA ASN A 595 9.47 19.36 34.40
C ASN A 595 10.06 20.45 33.51
N ASP A 596 9.53 21.67 33.61
CA ASP A 596 10.10 22.86 32.96
C ASP A 596 10.00 24.06 33.93
N PRO A 597 11.13 24.61 34.43
CA PRO A 597 12.52 24.21 34.14
C PRO A 597 12.92 22.88 34.78
N THR A 598 13.99 22.25 34.27
CA THR A 598 14.54 20.99 34.77
C THR A 598 16.07 21.00 34.88
N MET A 599 16.60 20.20 35.80
CA MET A 599 18.02 19.84 35.90
C MET A 599 18.28 18.38 35.50
N SER A 600 17.24 17.65 35.07
CA SER A 600 17.39 16.34 34.45
C SER A 600 17.94 16.51 33.05
N ARG A 601 18.92 15.68 32.68
CA ARG A 601 19.64 15.79 31.41
C ARG A 601 18.78 15.45 30.21
N ASP A 602 17.94 14.43 30.37
CA ASP A 602 17.02 13.97 29.34
C ASP A 602 15.80 14.91 29.30
N LEU A 603 15.62 15.54 28.14
CA LEU A 603 14.50 16.42 27.83
C LEU A 603 13.53 15.63 26.94
N HIS A 604 12.36 15.30 27.48
CA HIS A 604 11.37 14.47 26.80
C HIS A 604 10.35 15.30 26.03
N TYR A 605 10.18 14.94 24.76
CA TYR A 605 9.14 15.42 23.86
C TYR A 605 8.30 14.23 23.38
N THR A 606 7.03 14.47 23.12
CA THR A 606 6.11 13.47 22.57
C THR A 606 5.72 13.86 21.15
N LEU A 607 6.11 13.02 20.18
CA LEU A 607 5.61 13.09 18.81
C LEU A 607 4.32 12.26 18.71
N ARG A 608 3.21 12.90 18.35
CA ARG A 608 1.92 12.23 18.08
C ARG A 608 1.56 12.32 16.61
N SER A 609 0.96 11.26 16.08
CA SER A 609 0.50 11.17 14.69
C SER A 609 -0.97 10.78 14.62
N SER A 610 -1.69 11.33 13.64
CA SER A 610 -3.09 10.94 13.36
C SER A 610 -3.23 9.60 12.63
N LEU A 611 -2.15 9.09 12.04
CA LEU A 611 -2.09 7.80 11.37
C LEU A 611 -0.80 7.06 11.75
N PRO A 612 -0.79 5.72 11.78
CA PRO A 612 0.41 4.96 12.13
C PRO A 612 1.61 5.33 11.25
N LEU A 613 2.71 5.74 11.88
CA LEU A 613 3.99 5.95 11.23
C LEU A 613 4.75 4.63 11.12
N ASP A 614 5.54 4.48 10.05
CA ASP A 614 6.55 3.42 9.97
C ASP A 614 7.68 3.77 10.94
N PRO A 615 7.90 2.99 12.03
CA PRO A 615 8.90 3.31 13.03
C PRO A 615 10.32 3.37 12.48
N SER A 616 10.61 2.69 11.36
CA SER A 616 11.92 2.74 10.72
C SER A 616 12.23 4.08 10.04
N THR A 617 11.21 4.91 9.82
CA THR A 617 11.32 6.23 9.19
C THR A 617 11.29 7.39 10.17
N VAL A 618 11.16 7.11 11.48
CA VAL A 618 11.16 8.13 12.52
C VAL A 618 12.50 8.05 13.27
N THR A 619 13.45 8.89 12.88
CA THR A 619 14.82 8.85 13.40
C THR A 619 15.23 10.16 14.07
N ALA A 620 16.36 10.14 14.76
CA ALA A 620 16.93 11.33 15.40
C ALA A 620 17.19 12.47 14.39
N ASP A 621 17.59 12.14 13.16
CA ASP A 621 17.90 13.11 12.10
C ASP A 621 16.65 13.83 11.55
N ASP A 622 15.45 13.33 11.86
CA ASP A 622 14.19 13.92 11.44
C ASP A 622 13.69 15.03 12.37
N ILE A 623 14.24 15.09 13.58
CA ILE A 623 13.92 16.06 14.61
C ILE A 623 14.98 17.16 14.62
N GLN A 624 14.55 18.39 14.39
CA GLN A 624 15.41 19.57 14.45
C GLN A 624 15.30 20.22 15.82
N LEU A 625 16.45 20.41 16.46
CA LEU A 625 16.55 21.10 17.73
C LEU A 625 17.14 22.50 17.56
N SER A 626 16.65 23.44 18.36
CA SER A 626 17.28 24.75 18.56
C SER A 626 17.44 25.01 20.06
N ALA A 627 18.58 25.54 20.49
CA ALA A 627 18.80 25.94 21.87
C ALA A 627 19.11 27.43 21.96
N ALA A 628 18.49 28.12 22.92
CA ALA A 628 18.76 29.50 23.24
C ALA A 628 19.30 29.63 24.67
N ALA A 629 20.38 30.40 24.84
CA ALA A 629 20.95 30.67 26.15
C ALA A 629 19.94 31.34 27.08
N THR A 630 19.97 30.96 28.36
CA THR A 630 19.24 31.59 29.46
C THR A 630 20.19 32.45 30.32
N ALA A 631 19.66 33.06 31.39
CA ALA A 631 20.49 33.82 32.34
C ALA A 631 21.51 32.93 33.08
N GLU A 632 21.25 31.63 33.15
CA GLU A 632 22.06 30.61 33.82
C GLU A 632 23.03 29.88 32.88
N THR A 633 23.10 30.27 31.60
CA THR A 633 24.08 29.72 30.66
C THR A 633 25.48 30.18 31.04
N LEU A 634 26.39 29.23 31.14
CA LEU A 634 27.81 29.43 31.44
C LEU A 634 28.60 29.70 30.15
N ASP A 635 28.30 28.96 29.08
CA ASP A 635 28.97 29.06 27.78
C ASP A 635 27.98 28.87 26.61
N ALA A 636 27.58 30.00 26.02
CA ALA A 636 26.61 30.02 24.92
C ALA A 636 27.14 29.38 23.62
N GLU A 637 28.46 29.21 23.46
CA GLU A 637 29.05 28.55 22.28
C GLU A 637 29.04 27.02 22.42
N ARG A 638 28.78 26.50 23.64
CA ARG A 638 28.82 25.07 23.97
C ARG A 638 27.46 24.51 24.40
N LEU A 639 26.38 24.95 23.76
CA LEU A 639 25.05 24.37 24.02
C LEU A 639 24.89 22.96 23.44
N ASP A 640 25.38 22.70 22.22
CA ASP A 640 25.29 21.38 21.54
C ASP A 640 23.93 20.63 21.70
N PRO A 641 22.81 21.20 21.23
CA PRO A 641 21.53 20.51 21.29
C PRO A 641 21.50 19.31 20.33
N ARG A 642 21.20 18.13 20.87
CA ARG A 642 21.15 16.88 20.09
C ARG A 642 20.04 15.94 20.54
N VAL A 643 19.51 15.17 19.60
CA VAL A 643 18.54 14.10 19.87
C VAL A 643 19.32 12.82 20.11
N VAL A 644 19.09 12.17 21.26
CA VAL A 644 19.83 10.96 21.65
C VAL A 644 19.01 9.69 21.49
N ALA A 645 17.68 9.81 21.51
CA ALA A 645 16.79 8.69 21.27
C ALA A 645 15.46 9.15 20.67
N VAL A 646 14.93 8.32 19.76
CA VAL A 646 13.54 8.38 19.32
C VAL A 646 12.99 6.96 19.38
N THR A 647 12.01 6.73 20.24
CA THR A 647 11.49 5.37 20.50
C THR A 647 9.97 5.33 20.37
N PRO A 648 9.41 4.34 19.65
CA PRO A 648 7.96 4.18 19.58
C PRO A 648 7.41 3.79 20.95
N VAL A 649 6.31 4.42 21.36
CA VAL A 649 5.63 4.08 22.61
C VAL A 649 4.92 2.73 22.45
N ALA A 650 5.22 1.79 23.34
CA ALA A 650 4.67 0.44 23.27
C ALA A 650 3.14 0.45 23.43
N GLY A 651 2.45 -0.28 22.54
CA GLY A 651 0.98 -0.34 22.53
C GLY A 651 0.29 0.74 21.67
N GLU A 652 1.01 1.77 21.25
CA GLU A 652 0.47 2.89 20.46
C GLU A 652 0.53 2.66 18.94
N ASN A 653 1.04 1.51 18.48
CA ASN A 653 1.07 1.10 17.07
C ASN A 653 1.62 2.17 16.11
N GLY A 654 2.68 2.89 16.51
CA GLY A 654 3.30 3.94 15.69
C GLY A 654 2.52 5.26 15.64
N LEU A 655 1.58 5.49 16.56
CA LEU A 655 0.89 6.77 16.74
C LEU A 655 1.62 7.72 17.69
N GLU A 656 2.51 7.21 18.52
CA GLU A 656 3.24 8.01 19.52
C GLU A 656 4.70 7.56 19.63
N PHE A 657 5.61 8.54 19.74
CA PHE A 657 7.04 8.34 19.94
C PHE A 657 7.56 9.25 21.05
N ASP A 658 8.41 8.70 21.92
CA ASP A 658 9.20 9.46 22.89
C ASP A 658 10.50 9.93 22.23
N VAL A 659 10.72 11.23 22.25
CA VAL A 659 11.89 11.91 21.68
C VAL A 659 12.69 12.49 22.83
N VAL A 660 13.92 12.01 23.00
CA VAL A 660 14.82 12.43 24.07
C VAL A 660 15.92 13.31 23.50
N ALA A 661 15.98 14.55 23.97
CA ALA A 661 17.02 15.52 23.62
C ALA A 661 17.93 15.82 24.80
N ARG A 662 19.14 16.30 24.50
CA ARG A 662 20.14 16.79 25.48
C ARG A 662 20.76 18.08 24.99
N VAL A 663 21.26 18.89 25.92
CA VAL A 663 21.98 20.16 25.70
C VAL A 663 23.03 20.33 26.79
N ASP A 664 24.27 20.69 26.46
CA ASP A 664 25.45 20.67 27.33
C ASP A 664 25.52 21.76 28.41
N ASP A 665 24.64 22.76 28.35
CA ASP A 665 24.55 23.83 29.32
C ASP A 665 23.13 24.39 29.43
N SER A 666 22.88 25.26 30.41
CA SER A 666 21.55 25.85 30.63
C SER A 666 21.03 26.49 29.34
N ALA A 667 19.84 26.10 28.89
CA ALA A 667 19.26 26.58 27.65
C ALA A 667 17.75 26.31 27.59
N SER A 668 17.03 27.16 26.87
CA SER A 668 15.70 26.83 26.37
C SER A 668 15.84 26.06 25.06
N VAL A 669 15.54 24.76 25.09
CA VAL A 669 15.61 23.86 23.93
C VAL A 669 14.24 23.76 23.30
N SER A 670 14.15 23.86 21.97
CA SER A 670 12.91 23.63 21.23
C SER A 670 13.08 22.50 20.22
N ALA A 671 12.07 21.65 20.08
CA ALA A 671 12.04 20.56 19.11
C ALA A 671 11.01 20.82 17.98
N THR A 672 11.39 20.52 16.74
CA THR A 672 10.52 20.66 15.56
C THR A 672 10.71 19.48 14.60
N LEU A 673 9.69 19.17 13.81
CA LEU A 673 9.74 18.17 12.75
C LEU A 673 9.16 18.78 11.47
N ALA A 674 9.95 18.82 10.40
CA ALA A 674 9.57 19.46 9.14
C ALA A 674 8.63 18.59 8.27
N ALA A 675 7.98 19.22 7.28
CA ALA A 675 7.19 18.50 6.29
C ALA A 675 8.03 17.46 5.52
N GLY A 676 7.44 16.32 5.20
CA GLY A 676 8.03 15.29 4.33
C GLY A 676 9.12 14.42 4.96
N ARG A 677 9.30 14.48 6.29
CA ARG A 677 10.39 13.78 7.00
C ARG A 677 10.06 12.34 7.37
N VAL A 678 8.83 12.07 7.81
CA VAL A 678 8.42 10.74 8.29
C VAL A 678 7.33 10.16 7.40
N THR A 679 7.26 8.84 7.33
CA THR A 679 6.36 8.12 6.43
C THR A 679 5.35 7.28 7.25
N SER A 680 4.09 7.31 6.84
CA SER A 680 3.06 6.41 7.39
C SER A 680 3.28 4.96 6.94
N THR A 681 2.63 4.02 7.61
CA THR A 681 2.56 2.62 7.14
C THR A 681 1.86 2.47 5.78
N SER A 682 1.10 3.49 5.35
CA SER A 682 0.51 3.60 4.00
C SER A 682 1.51 4.04 2.92
N GLY A 683 2.76 4.33 3.29
CA GLY A 683 3.82 4.78 2.38
C GLY A 683 3.74 6.26 2.02
N LEU A 684 2.97 7.06 2.76
CA LEU A 684 2.78 8.49 2.50
C LEU A 684 3.44 9.35 3.58
N THR A 685 4.14 10.42 3.17
CA THR A 685 4.82 11.31 4.11
C THR A 685 3.88 12.32 4.78
N ASN A 686 4.30 12.92 5.89
CA ASN A 686 3.60 14.08 6.46
C ASN A 686 3.66 15.29 5.50
N THR A 687 2.53 15.95 5.23
CA THR A 687 2.49 17.12 4.31
C THR A 687 2.97 18.42 4.94
N ALA A 688 2.81 18.56 6.26
CA ALA A 688 3.11 19.76 7.01
C ALA A 688 4.10 19.45 8.13
N ALA A 689 4.78 20.49 8.60
CA ALA A 689 5.56 20.41 9.83
C ALA A 689 4.66 20.03 11.01
N ALA A 690 5.22 19.36 12.00
CA ALA A 690 4.49 19.06 13.24
C ALA A 690 4.03 20.36 13.90
N VAL A 691 2.77 20.39 14.31
CA VAL A 691 2.22 21.52 15.06
C VAL A 691 2.59 21.34 16.53
N SER A 692 2.84 22.43 17.24
CA SER A 692 3.14 22.38 18.67
C SER A 692 2.37 23.46 19.40
N ALA A 693 1.81 23.10 20.55
CA ALA A 693 1.31 24.04 21.55
C ALA A 693 2.44 24.49 22.49
N ASP A 694 3.35 23.57 22.82
CA ASP A 694 4.52 23.85 23.65
C ASP A 694 5.75 23.04 23.20
N PRO A 695 6.61 23.63 22.34
CA PRO A 695 7.74 22.91 21.77
C PRO A 695 8.99 23.03 22.64
N ARG A 696 8.94 23.64 23.83
CA ARG A 696 10.12 24.09 24.56
C ARG A 696 10.30 23.36 25.88
N VAL A 697 11.54 23.12 26.28
CA VAL A 697 11.92 22.71 27.63
C VAL A 697 13.13 23.51 28.07
N THR A 698 13.09 24.11 29.26
CA THR A 698 14.25 24.83 29.84
C THR A 698 15.10 23.89 30.68
N PHE A 699 16.31 23.60 30.19
CA PHE A 699 17.34 22.91 30.96
C PHE A 699 18.16 23.91 31.76
N VAL A 700 18.46 23.56 33.00
CA VAL A 700 19.35 24.29 33.91
C VAL A 700 20.52 23.40 34.24
N ASN A 701 21.73 23.86 33.97
CA ASN A 701 22.94 23.12 34.26
C ASN A 701 23.06 22.87 35.78
N PRO A 702 23.11 21.60 36.24
CA PRO A 702 23.13 21.26 37.65
C PRO A 702 24.46 21.60 38.33
N LEU A 703 25.53 21.86 37.58
CA LEU A 703 26.85 22.16 38.13
C LEU A 703 26.97 23.63 38.55
N GLN A 704 27.59 23.85 39.70
CA GLN A 704 27.95 25.18 40.20
C GLN A 704 29.28 25.11 40.97
N VAL A 705 29.84 26.27 41.30
CA VAL A 705 31.04 26.40 42.14
C VAL A 705 30.73 27.27 43.35
N THR A 706 31.31 26.98 44.51
CA THR A 706 31.05 27.73 45.76
C THR A 706 31.50 29.18 45.69
N SER A 707 32.54 29.47 44.92
CA SER A 707 33.14 30.80 44.78
C SER A 707 33.72 30.94 43.37
N PRO A 708 32.93 31.42 42.39
CA PRO A 708 33.39 31.54 41.00
C PRO A 708 34.43 32.65 40.83
N ARG A 709 34.54 33.57 41.80
CA ARG A 709 35.49 34.69 41.79
C ARG A 709 36.01 34.91 43.21
N PHE A 710 37.32 35.05 43.37
CA PHE A 710 37.93 35.44 44.64
C PHE A 710 39.33 36.04 44.46
N THR A 711 39.78 36.75 45.48
CA THR A 711 41.15 37.29 45.59
C THR A 711 42.12 36.19 46.05
N LEU A 712 43.23 36.01 45.33
CA LEU A 712 44.31 35.10 45.68
C LEU A 712 45.61 35.88 45.89
N VAL A 713 46.21 35.76 47.08
CA VAL A 713 47.45 36.48 47.43
C VAL A 713 48.66 35.60 47.14
N THR A 714 49.65 36.12 46.42
CA THR A 714 50.90 35.39 46.13
C THR A 714 51.68 35.18 47.43
N GLY A 715 52.25 34.00 47.62
CA GLY A 715 53.01 33.66 48.82
C GLY A 715 52.16 33.32 50.06
N ASP A 716 50.83 33.43 50.00
CA ASP A 716 49.94 32.98 51.10
C ASP A 716 49.92 31.44 51.17
N GLU A 717 50.58 30.89 52.20
CA GLU A 717 50.65 29.44 52.44
C GLU A 717 49.27 28.81 52.70
N LYS A 718 48.25 29.58 53.11
CA LYS A 718 46.89 29.05 53.31
C LYS A 718 46.08 29.01 52.02
N GLY A 719 46.36 29.94 51.10
CA GLY A 719 45.65 30.07 49.83
C GLY A 719 44.15 30.35 49.98
N LYS A 720 43.38 30.10 48.92
CA LYS A 720 41.91 30.15 48.92
C LYS A 720 41.33 28.85 48.40
N SER A 721 40.13 28.50 48.86
CA SER A 721 39.47 27.27 48.44
C SER A 721 38.17 27.52 47.69
N TYR A 722 37.88 26.61 46.77
CA TYR A 722 36.57 26.44 46.16
C TYR A 722 36.23 24.97 46.09
N SER A 723 34.96 24.66 45.88
CA SER A 723 34.50 23.32 45.56
C SER A 723 33.60 23.36 44.33
N MET A 724 33.67 22.32 43.53
CA MET A 724 32.65 22.04 42.51
C MET A 724 31.50 21.33 43.21
N MET A 725 30.27 21.74 42.93
CA MET A 725 29.10 21.22 43.63
C MET A 725 27.85 21.18 42.75
N LEU A 726 26.84 20.47 43.22
CA LEU A 726 25.54 20.35 42.56
C LEU A 726 24.55 21.38 43.12
N ARG A 727 23.77 22.02 42.25
CA ARG A 727 22.63 22.85 42.63
C ARG A 727 21.64 22.07 43.50
N ALA A 728 20.91 22.78 44.36
CA ALA A 728 19.84 22.17 45.14
C ALA A 728 18.76 21.61 44.19
N GLY A 729 18.36 20.35 44.36
CA GLY A 729 17.38 19.67 43.50
C GLY A 729 17.97 18.95 42.29
N ALA A 730 19.27 19.10 41.99
CA ALA A 730 19.92 18.31 40.93
C ALA A 730 19.89 16.79 41.25
N PRO A 731 19.78 15.92 40.22
CA PRO A 731 19.78 14.46 40.37
C PRO A 731 20.93 13.95 41.23
N VAL A 732 20.75 12.88 42.01
CA VAL A 732 21.86 12.35 42.81
C VAL A 732 22.79 11.55 41.90
N PRO A 733 24.11 11.85 41.84
CA PRO A 733 25.04 11.11 40.99
C PRO A 733 25.10 9.64 41.38
N THR A 734 24.99 8.77 40.38
CA THR A 734 25.09 7.32 40.51
C THR A 734 26.51 6.80 40.25
N SER A 735 27.31 7.59 39.52
CA SER A 735 28.73 7.34 39.22
C SER A 735 29.59 8.55 39.63
N PRO A 736 30.92 8.38 39.81
CA PRO A 736 31.81 9.49 40.13
C PRO A 736 31.79 10.56 39.03
N LEU A 737 31.71 11.84 39.40
CA LEU A 737 31.92 12.96 38.49
C LEU A 737 33.38 13.38 38.59
N ILE A 738 34.17 13.08 37.55
CA ILE A 738 35.60 13.36 37.55
C ILE A 738 35.83 14.63 36.76
N PHE A 739 36.37 15.64 37.43
CA PHE A 739 36.70 16.91 36.80
C PHE A 739 38.16 16.92 36.40
N SER A 740 38.50 17.61 35.31
CA SER A 740 39.88 17.90 34.92
C SER A 740 40.06 19.41 34.85
N SER A 741 40.76 19.97 35.83
CA SER A 741 40.99 21.41 35.96
C SER A 741 42.28 21.81 35.25
N LYS A 742 42.21 22.90 34.47
CA LYS A 742 43.34 23.51 33.78
C LYS A 742 43.42 24.98 34.14
N ILE A 743 44.61 25.39 34.56
CA ILE A 743 44.96 26.80 34.78
C ILE A 743 45.37 27.40 33.43
N ASP A 744 44.95 28.62 33.16
CA ASP A 744 45.36 29.38 32.00
C ASP A 744 46.85 29.77 32.01
N ALA A 745 47.32 30.38 30.91
CA ALA A 745 48.72 30.76 30.78
C ALA A 745 49.15 31.81 31.82
N VAL A 746 48.23 32.68 32.25
CA VAL A 746 48.49 33.74 33.24
C VAL A 746 48.73 33.12 34.61
N GLY A 747 47.84 32.24 35.07
CA GLY A 747 48.02 31.55 36.33
C GLY A 747 49.28 30.69 36.36
N VAL A 748 49.61 29.99 35.26
CA VAL A 748 50.87 29.23 35.16
C VAL A 748 52.09 30.14 35.26
N ALA A 749 52.07 31.32 34.62
CA ALA A 749 53.18 32.28 34.67
C ALA A 749 53.41 32.84 36.09
N HIS A 750 52.35 32.94 36.91
CA HIS A 750 52.42 33.39 38.30
C HIS A 750 52.44 32.24 39.32
N GLY A 751 52.75 31.01 38.88
CA GLY A 751 52.94 29.87 39.77
C GLY A 751 51.68 29.49 40.56
N VAL A 752 50.49 29.70 39.99
CA VAL A 752 49.23 29.22 40.56
C VAL A 752 49.21 27.69 40.49
N GLY A 753 48.94 27.05 41.63
CA GLY A 753 48.82 25.60 41.78
C GLY A 753 47.50 25.21 42.43
N LEU A 754 47.04 23.99 42.14
CA LEU A 754 45.85 23.38 42.73
C LEU A 754 46.26 22.24 43.67
N SER A 755 45.58 22.11 44.82
CA SER A 755 45.75 20.93 45.69
C SER A 755 45.39 19.61 44.97
N THR A 756 44.51 19.69 43.99
CA THR A 756 44.21 18.61 43.04
C THR A 756 43.76 19.19 41.71
N SER A 757 44.29 18.66 40.61
CA SER A 757 43.83 18.97 39.25
C SER A 757 42.71 18.05 38.79
N THR A 758 42.38 17.01 39.56
CA THR A 758 41.33 16.04 39.23
C THR A 758 40.36 15.82 40.39
N PRO A 759 39.60 16.85 40.80
CA PRO A 759 38.65 16.72 41.89
C PRO A 759 37.48 15.81 41.48
N VAL A 760 36.85 15.13 42.46
CA VAL A 760 35.80 14.15 42.21
C VAL A 760 34.60 14.41 43.12
N ILE A 761 33.39 14.43 42.55
CA ILE A 761 32.14 14.24 43.32
C ILE A 761 31.86 12.74 43.31
N ALA A 762 31.96 12.10 44.47
CA ALA A 762 31.68 10.66 44.60
C ALA A 762 30.19 10.35 44.37
N PRO A 763 29.84 9.11 44.01
CA PRO A 763 28.43 8.67 43.95
C PRO A 763 27.69 9.02 45.25
N GLY A 764 26.49 9.56 45.14
CA GLY A 764 25.69 10.02 46.28
C GLY A 764 26.12 11.34 46.94
N ALA A 765 27.31 11.86 46.62
CA ALA A 765 27.79 13.14 47.13
C ALA A 765 27.25 14.33 46.32
N ARG A 766 27.35 15.55 46.87
CA ARG A 766 26.90 16.78 46.21
C ARG A 766 28.02 17.78 45.93
N SER A 767 29.24 17.50 46.36
CA SER A 767 30.39 18.41 46.24
C SER A 767 31.71 17.65 46.28
N THR A 768 32.73 18.23 45.68
CA THR A 768 34.11 17.78 45.84
C THR A 768 34.62 18.12 47.24
N GLU A 769 35.73 17.51 47.65
CA GLU A 769 36.57 18.10 48.68
C GLU A 769 37.04 19.51 48.25
N SER A 770 37.42 20.34 49.23
CA SER A 770 37.89 21.70 48.95
C SER A 770 39.19 21.67 48.14
N ILE A 771 39.17 22.34 47.00
CA ILE A 771 40.33 22.54 46.12
C ILE A 771 40.99 23.82 46.58
N VAL A 772 42.22 23.73 47.07
CA VAL A 772 43.00 24.89 47.53
C VAL A 772 43.84 25.40 46.38
N LEU A 773 43.73 26.70 46.08
CA LEU A 773 44.61 27.43 45.18
C LEU A 773 45.65 28.17 45.99
N GLN A 774 46.89 28.07 45.54
CA GLN A 774 48.02 28.85 46.03
C GLN A 774 48.73 29.46 44.82
N ALA A 775 49.30 30.65 45.00
CA ALA A 775 50.21 31.25 44.02
C ALA A 775 51.59 31.37 44.66
N THR A 776 52.63 31.05 43.90
CA THR A 776 54.02 31.17 44.38
C THR A 776 54.31 32.63 44.74
N ASP A 777 55.15 32.86 45.75
CA ASP A 777 55.61 34.20 46.11
C ASP A 777 56.27 34.89 44.91
N GLY A 778 55.95 36.17 44.69
CA GLY A 778 56.45 36.96 43.56
C GLY A 778 55.59 38.17 43.21
N ASP A 779 56.19 39.13 42.50
CA ASP A 779 55.48 40.35 42.07
C ASP A 779 54.36 40.04 41.08
N VAL A 780 53.19 40.63 41.29
CA VAL A 780 52.05 40.56 40.37
C VAL A 780 51.31 41.89 40.34
N THR A 781 50.84 42.29 39.16
CA THR A 781 49.96 43.47 39.05
C THR A 781 48.63 43.15 39.72
N ALA A 782 48.17 44.01 40.62
CA ALA A 782 46.89 43.83 41.30
C ALA A 782 45.74 43.58 40.30
N ASN A 783 44.83 42.68 40.63
CA ASN A 783 43.73 42.21 39.77
C ASN A 783 44.17 41.44 38.51
N THR A 784 45.38 40.87 38.47
CA THR A 784 45.73 39.95 37.37
C THR A 784 44.85 38.71 37.46
N GLU A 785 43.96 38.51 36.48
CA GLU A 785 43.03 37.39 36.46
C GLU A 785 43.74 36.10 35.99
N ALA A 786 43.69 35.07 36.81
CA ALA A 786 44.03 33.69 36.45
C ALA A 786 42.74 32.87 36.42
N THR A 787 42.40 32.33 35.25
CA THR A 787 41.21 31.48 35.06
C THR A 787 41.54 30.00 35.22
N ILE A 788 40.67 29.30 35.94
CA ILE A 788 40.68 27.86 36.08
C ILE A 788 39.44 27.33 35.36
N ALA A 789 39.66 26.69 34.21
CA ALA A 789 38.63 26.00 33.45
C ALA A 789 38.62 24.52 33.83
N ALA A 790 37.45 23.89 33.78
CA ALA A 790 37.34 22.46 34.03
C ALA A 790 36.44 21.77 33.00
N THR A 791 36.68 20.49 32.79
CA THR A 791 35.77 19.58 32.07
C THR A 791 35.32 18.49 33.02
N VAL A 792 34.10 17.97 32.85
CA VAL A 792 33.59 16.83 33.63
C VAL A 792 33.45 15.60 32.74
N ALA A 793 33.82 14.43 33.27
CA ALA A 793 33.57 13.13 32.68
C ALA A 793 32.92 12.21 33.72
N SER A 794 31.91 11.44 33.30
CA SER A 794 31.24 10.45 34.16
C SER A 794 30.58 9.34 33.35
N GLU A 795 30.38 8.18 33.98
CA GLU A 795 29.45 7.17 33.48
C GLU A 795 27.98 7.54 33.79
N ASP A 796 27.73 8.55 34.63
CA ASP A 796 26.40 9.09 34.84
C ASP A 796 26.05 10.08 33.74
N GLU A 797 25.17 9.66 32.84
CA GLU A 797 24.76 10.45 31.68
C GLU A 797 24.12 11.79 32.06
N ASN A 798 23.62 11.95 33.30
CA ASN A 798 23.07 13.24 33.74
C ASN A 798 24.12 14.36 33.81
N TYR A 799 25.39 13.97 33.89
CA TYR A 799 26.49 14.89 34.20
C TYR A 799 27.60 14.86 33.17
N ASP A 800 27.73 13.78 32.41
CA ASP A 800 28.81 13.63 31.44
C ASP A 800 28.79 14.73 30.37
N GLY A 801 29.98 15.32 30.14
CA GLY A 801 30.20 16.35 29.13
C GLY A 801 29.60 17.73 29.41
N LEU A 802 28.92 17.94 30.55
CA LEU A 802 28.35 19.25 30.89
C LEU A 802 29.40 20.36 30.91
N VAL A 803 28.98 21.58 30.59
CA VAL A 803 29.80 22.77 30.80
C VAL A 803 30.03 22.97 32.31
N VAL A 804 31.29 23.11 32.71
CA VAL A 804 31.65 23.34 34.11
C VAL A 804 31.91 24.84 34.29
N PRO A 805 31.36 25.49 35.33
CA PRO A 805 31.66 26.90 35.59
C PRO A 805 33.16 27.12 35.78
N SER A 806 33.72 28.11 35.10
CA SER A 806 35.09 28.55 35.33
C SER A 806 35.21 29.30 36.66
N VAL A 807 36.40 29.26 37.24
CA VAL A 807 36.74 30.03 38.44
C VAL A 807 37.80 31.07 38.08
N SER A 808 37.58 32.33 38.46
CA SER A 808 38.54 33.42 38.30
C SER A 808 39.20 33.73 39.64
N ALA A 809 40.50 33.48 39.73
CA ALA A 809 41.33 33.93 40.85
C ALA A 809 42.01 35.24 40.46
N PHE A 810 41.73 36.33 41.18
CA PHE A 810 42.38 37.62 40.95
C PHE A 810 43.61 37.73 41.84
N LEU A 811 44.79 37.79 41.23
CA LEU A 811 46.08 37.76 41.89
C LEU A 811 46.46 39.14 42.47
N PHE A 812 47.00 39.12 43.68
CA PHE A 812 47.55 40.28 44.37
C PHE A 812 48.84 39.91 45.10
N ALA A 813 49.80 40.84 45.14
CA ALA A 813 51.02 40.68 45.92
C ALA A 813 50.78 40.72 47.44
N THR A 814 49.72 41.40 47.86
CA THR A 814 49.35 41.67 49.26
C THR A 814 47.84 41.57 49.41
N ASP A 815 47.32 41.09 50.54
CA ASP A 815 45.87 40.94 50.78
C ASP A 815 45.15 42.30 50.76
N PRO A 816 44.36 42.60 49.71
CA PRO A 816 43.64 43.86 49.61
C PRO A 816 42.32 43.76 50.38
N THR A 817 42.36 43.91 51.71
CA THR A 817 41.14 43.88 52.53
C THR A 817 40.58 45.29 52.74
N ILE A 818 39.32 45.49 52.38
CA ILE A 818 38.55 46.71 52.67
C ILE A 818 37.36 46.36 53.57
N GLU A 819 37.18 47.11 54.65
CA GLU A 819 35.98 47.11 55.48
C GLU A 819 35.10 48.31 55.12
N ILE A 820 33.83 48.09 54.80
CA ILE A 820 32.89 49.17 54.51
C ILE A 820 31.78 49.17 55.56
N GLU A 821 31.70 50.23 56.34
CA GLU A 821 30.59 50.48 57.26
C GLU A 821 29.57 51.43 56.63
N LYS A 822 28.36 50.94 56.34
CA LYS A 822 27.24 51.74 55.81
C LYS A 822 26.30 52.16 56.95
N ARG A 823 26.10 53.46 57.12
CA ARG A 823 25.17 54.04 58.12
C ARG A 823 24.14 54.93 57.44
N ALA A 824 22.89 54.82 57.88
CA ALA A 824 21.77 55.61 57.35
C ALA A 824 21.44 56.79 58.26
N TYR A 825 21.07 57.92 57.66
CA TYR A 825 20.70 59.16 58.33
C TYR A 825 19.43 59.72 57.67
N ALA A 826 18.44 60.06 58.49
CA ALA A 826 17.22 60.75 58.07
C ALA A 826 17.22 62.19 58.56
N ASP A 827 16.33 63.02 58.02
CA ASP A 827 16.14 64.41 58.46
C ASP A 827 17.42 65.26 58.34
N VAL A 828 18.23 64.97 57.32
CA VAL A 828 19.51 65.63 57.04
C VAL A 828 19.28 67.04 56.52
N ALA A 829 19.77 68.05 57.24
CA ALA A 829 19.64 69.45 56.82
C ALA A 829 20.70 69.85 55.77
N ASP A 830 21.89 69.25 55.80
CA ASP A 830 22.98 69.51 54.85
C ASP A 830 23.66 68.22 54.40
N ALA A 831 23.42 67.85 53.13
CA ALA A 831 23.93 66.64 52.50
C ALA A 831 25.23 66.84 51.70
N SER A 832 25.89 67.99 51.81
CA SER A 832 27.03 68.36 50.96
C SER A 832 28.28 67.49 51.16
N THR A 833 28.51 66.97 52.37
CA THR A 833 29.63 66.08 52.67
C THR A 833 29.21 64.95 53.64
N PRO A 834 29.93 63.82 53.68
CA PRO A 834 29.67 62.79 54.68
C PRO A 834 29.67 63.31 56.13
N ALA A 835 30.60 64.22 56.47
CA ALA A 835 30.70 64.77 57.82
C ALA A 835 29.49 65.65 58.20
N THR A 836 28.98 66.47 57.27
CA THR A 836 27.79 67.30 57.51
C THR A 836 26.52 66.47 57.58
N ILE A 837 26.43 65.36 56.84
CA ILE A 837 25.33 64.40 56.94
C ILE A 837 25.31 63.78 58.34
N GLU A 838 26.45 63.31 58.84
CA GLU A 838 26.53 62.71 60.18
C GLU A 838 26.23 63.72 61.30
N GLN A 839 26.56 64.99 61.10
CA GLN A 839 26.35 66.06 62.08
C GLN A 839 24.91 66.58 62.11
N THR A 840 24.28 66.72 60.95
CA THR A 840 22.94 67.33 60.81
C THR A 840 21.82 66.32 60.68
N GLY A 841 22.13 65.09 60.32
CA GLY A 841 21.18 63.99 60.19
C GLY A 841 20.95 63.24 61.49
N ARG A 842 19.75 62.70 61.64
CA ARG A 842 19.41 61.75 62.69
C ARG A 842 19.79 60.32 62.26
N PRO A 843 20.65 59.60 63.00
CA PRO A 843 20.99 58.21 62.67
C PRO A 843 19.75 57.31 62.65
N VAL A 844 19.64 56.48 61.62
CA VAL A 844 18.59 55.48 61.46
C VAL A 844 19.18 54.13 61.83
N LEU A 845 18.70 53.56 62.93
CA LEU A 845 19.14 52.25 63.40
C LEU A 845 18.52 51.13 62.56
N SER A 846 19.23 50.00 62.48
CA SER A 846 18.72 48.80 61.83
C SER A 846 17.36 48.40 62.43
N GLY A 847 16.37 48.13 61.57
CA GLY A 847 14.99 47.81 61.96
C GLY A 847 14.07 49.01 62.22
N ALA A 848 14.57 50.26 62.13
CA ALA A 848 13.71 51.44 62.23
C ALA A 848 12.75 51.55 61.03
N ARG A 849 11.50 51.94 61.30
CA ARG A 849 10.51 52.23 60.24
C ARG A 849 10.69 53.66 59.74
N LEU A 850 10.90 53.78 58.43
CA LEU A 850 10.92 55.05 57.70
C LEU A 850 9.60 55.21 56.93
N VAL A 851 9.23 56.44 56.60
CA VAL A 851 8.00 56.71 55.83
C VAL A 851 8.28 56.73 54.33
N ASP A 852 7.26 56.38 53.54
CA ASP A 852 7.33 56.49 52.08
C ASP A 852 7.60 57.94 51.66
N GLY A 853 8.48 58.15 50.70
CA GLY A 853 8.93 59.47 50.28
C GLY A 853 9.95 60.14 51.22
N GLN A 854 10.38 59.51 52.32
CA GLN A 854 11.38 60.10 53.22
C GLN A 854 12.77 60.11 52.58
N ALA A 855 13.43 61.28 52.58
CA ALA A 855 14.83 61.39 52.17
C ALA A 855 15.75 60.76 53.23
N VAL A 856 16.66 59.92 52.77
CA VAL A 856 17.66 59.22 53.59
C VAL A 856 19.01 59.33 52.92
N CYS A 857 20.00 59.74 53.69
CA CYS A 857 21.39 59.74 53.27
C CYS A 857 22.13 58.55 53.89
N PHE A 858 22.96 57.89 53.10
CA PHE A 858 23.83 56.82 53.54
C PHE A 858 25.27 57.31 53.50
N VAL A 859 25.98 57.13 54.60
CA VAL A 859 27.41 57.39 54.73
C VAL A 859 28.13 56.05 54.79
N TYR A 860 29.13 55.89 53.93
CA TYR A 860 29.94 54.70 53.79
C TYR A 860 31.33 55.03 54.28
N THR A 861 31.74 54.44 55.39
CA THR A 861 33.11 54.54 55.91
C THR A 861 33.90 53.36 55.35
N VAL A 862 34.79 53.64 54.41
CA VAL A 862 35.65 52.67 53.75
C VAL A 862 36.99 52.67 54.45
N THR A 863 37.35 51.56 55.08
CA THR A 863 38.60 51.39 55.82
C THR A 863 39.47 50.39 55.10
N ASN A 864 40.72 50.74 54.83
CA ASN A 864 41.71 49.77 54.34
C ASN A 864 42.21 48.95 55.53
N ARG A 865 41.84 47.66 55.55
CA ARG A 865 42.23 46.67 56.57
C ARG A 865 43.25 45.66 56.04
N SER A 866 43.84 45.93 54.88
CA SER A 866 44.87 45.08 54.28
C SER A 866 45.97 44.78 55.31
N THR A 867 46.40 43.53 55.38
CA THR A 867 47.49 43.09 56.25
C THR A 867 48.74 42.85 55.42
N ASP A 868 49.78 43.63 55.67
CA ASP A 868 51.07 43.55 54.98
C ASP A 868 52.20 44.15 55.85
N ASP A 869 53.44 43.76 55.57
CA ASP A 869 54.69 44.24 56.17
C ASP A 869 55.24 45.50 55.45
N TRP A 870 54.62 45.93 54.33
CA TRP A 870 54.98 47.12 53.54
C TRP A 870 53.90 48.22 53.60
N ILE A 871 54.25 49.45 53.18
CA ILE A 871 53.34 50.60 53.11
C ILE A 871 52.37 50.42 51.94
N THR A 872 51.39 49.52 52.09
CA THR A 872 50.37 49.28 51.07
C THR A 872 49.33 50.40 51.09
N SER A 873 49.12 51.04 49.94
CA SER A 873 48.08 52.04 49.75
C SER A 873 47.19 51.63 48.59
N LEU A 874 45.89 51.54 48.84
CA LEU A 874 44.90 51.21 47.81
C LEU A 874 44.58 52.49 47.05
N HIS A 875 44.69 52.46 45.72
CA HIS A 875 44.43 53.61 44.86
C HIS A 875 43.13 53.43 44.08
N ASP A 876 42.51 54.54 43.69
CA ASP A 876 41.36 54.59 42.79
C ASP A 876 40.17 53.71 43.20
N ILE A 877 39.88 53.65 44.51
CA ILE A 877 38.81 52.84 45.07
C ILE A 877 37.46 53.44 44.66
N VAL A 878 36.62 52.68 43.97
CA VAL A 878 35.25 53.07 43.63
C VAL A 878 34.28 52.34 44.54
N VAL A 879 33.41 53.09 45.22
CA VAL A 879 32.39 52.55 46.13
C VAL A 879 31.06 52.49 45.40
N THR A 880 30.48 51.31 45.31
CA THR A 880 29.18 51.08 44.67
C THR A 880 28.18 50.45 45.62
N ASP A 881 26.90 50.72 45.41
CA ASP A 881 25.77 50.10 46.11
C ASP A 881 24.89 49.34 45.12
N SER A 882 24.33 48.21 45.55
CA SER A 882 23.42 47.42 44.73
C SER A 882 22.10 48.14 44.45
N ASP A 883 21.72 49.12 45.28
CA ASP A 883 20.63 50.03 44.97
C ASP A 883 21.11 51.11 43.98
N LEU A 884 20.82 50.88 42.70
CA LEU A 884 21.24 51.76 41.60
C LEU A 884 20.71 53.19 41.69
N ARG A 885 19.74 53.46 42.58
CA ARG A 885 19.18 54.80 42.84
C ARG A 885 20.06 55.64 43.75
N LEU A 886 20.98 55.02 44.49
CA LEU A 886 21.96 55.73 45.32
C LEU A 886 23.18 56.08 44.47
N GLY A 887 23.49 57.39 44.40
CA GLY A 887 24.57 57.88 43.55
C GLY A 887 24.25 57.82 42.05
N ALA A 888 25.27 57.82 41.20
CA ALA A 888 25.10 57.73 39.75
C ALA A 888 25.16 56.26 39.33
N GLN A 889 24.00 55.64 39.05
CA GLN A 889 23.89 54.21 38.69
C GLN A 889 24.53 53.28 39.74
N GLY A 890 24.29 53.55 41.03
CA GLY A 890 24.87 52.80 42.15
C GLY A 890 26.29 53.25 42.54
N VAL A 891 26.96 54.11 41.76
CA VAL A 891 28.29 54.63 42.14
C VAL A 891 28.14 55.75 43.18
N ILE A 892 28.61 55.48 44.39
CA ILE A 892 28.51 56.38 45.55
C ILE A 892 29.63 57.43 45.55
N GLY A 893 30.84 57.02 45.16
CA GLY A 893 31.99 57.92 45.10
C GLY A 893 33.30 57.18 44.84
N SER A 894 34.38 57.93 44.68
CA SER A 894 35.74 57.41 44.52
C SER A 894 36.68 57.96 45.60
N ILE A 895 37.64 57.14 46.01
CA ILE A 895 38.70 57.47 46.96
C ILE A 895 40.02 57.26 46.22
N SER A 896 40.76 58.34 45.98
CA SER A 896 41.97 58.31 45.15
C SER A 896 43.10 57.48 45.77
N GLN A 897 43.19 57.46 47.10
CA GLN A 897 44.20 56.72 47.85
C GLN A 897 43.73 56.45 49.28
N LEU A 898 44.03 55.26 49.80
CA LEU A 898 43.73 54.86 51.17
C LEU A 898 44.84 53.95 51.74
N ALA A 899 45.64 54.45 52.69
CA ALA A 899 46.70 53.66 53.32
C ALA A 899 46.15 52.65 54.35
N VAL A 900 46.93 51.61 54.67
CA VAL A 900 46.54 50.61 55.70
C VAL A 900 46.16 51.29 57.02
N GLY A 901 45.00 50.93 57.56
CA GLY A 901 44.44 51.47 58.80
C GLY A 901 43.72 52.81 58.63
N GLU A 902 43.84 53.47 57.49
CA GLU A 902 43.08 54.69 57.19
C GLU A 902 41.66 54.36 56.74
N ASN A 903 40.76 55.32 56.98
CA ASN A 903 39.42 55.30 56.45
C ASN A 903 39.10 56.59 55.71
N ALA A 904 38.27 56.48 54.68
CA ALA A 904 37.67 57.59 53.97
C ALA A 904 36.16 57.40 53.92
N LYS A 905 35.42 58.50 53.88
CA LYS A 905 33.95 58.47 53.81
C LYS A 905 33.47 58.97 52.46
N VAL A 906 32.49 58.27 51.91
CA VAL A 906 31.67 58.74 50.79
C VAL A 906 30.20 58.64 51.18
N ALA A 907 29.32 59.38 50.51
CA ALA A 907 27.91 59.39 50.86
C ALA A 907 27.02 59.57 49.64
N ALA A 908 25.82 59.01 49.70
CA ALA A 908 24.76 59.23 48.73
C ALA A 908 23.42 59.36 49.44
N CYS A 909 22.55 60.21 48.92
CA CYS A 909 21.19 60.36 49.42
C CYS A 909 20.19 59.88 48.38
N GLY A 910 19.13 59.24 48.87
CA GLY A 910 18.01 58.79 48.06
C GLY A 910 16.70 59.00 48.80
N THR A 911 15.61 58.72 48.11
CA THR A 911 14.27 58.77 48.70
C THR A 911 13.75 57.35 48.88
N ILE A 912 13.25 57.02 50.07
CA ILE A 912 12.57 55.75 50.31
C ILE A 912 11.32 55.71 49.45
N VAL A 913 11.14 54.61 48.70
CA VAL A 913 9.88 54.32 48.00
C VAL A 913 9.35 52.99 48.49
N SER A 914 8.04 52.90 48.69
CA SER A 914 7.37 51.64 48.98
C SER A 914 7.36 50.73 47.73
N ASN A 915 7.99 49.55 47.81
CA ASN A 915 7.83 48.54 46.77
C ASN A 915 6.43 47.92 46.91
N GLY A 916 5.54 48.21 45.96
CA GLY A 916 4.35 47.40 45.74
C GLY A 916 4.76 45.95 45.42
N THR A 917 4.11 45.00 46.10
CA THR A 917 4.24 43.53 45.99
C THR A 917 5.67 42.97 46.02
N ALA A 918 6.05 42.47 47.20
CA ALA A 918 7.22 41.65 47.42
C ALA A 918 7.01 40.25 46.82
N ASP A 919 7.57 39.99 45.64
CA ASP A 919 8.02 38.67 45.22
C ASP A 919 9.33 38.84 44.44
N GLY A 920 10.41 38.25 44.97
CA GLY A 920 11.59 37.95 44.18
C GLY A 920 12.82 38.85 44.34
N TRP A 921 13.30 39.13 45.55
CA TRP A 921 14.73 39.39 45.78
C TRP A 921 15.16 38.66 47.06
N GLY A 922 15.79 37.50 46.86
CA GLY A 922 16.35 36.66 47.92
C GLY A 922 17.55 37.31 48.61
N ARG A 923 17.76 36.92 49.86
CA ARG A 923 18.82 37.41 50.76
C ARG A 923 20.23 37.26 50.20
#